data_AF-A0A1E5QWZ8-F1
#
_entry.id   AF-A0A1E5QWZ8-F1
#
_cell.length_a   1.000
_cell.length_b   1.000
_cell.length_c   1.000
_cell.angle_alpha   90.00
_cell.angle_beta   90.00
_cell.angle_gamma   90.00
#
_symmetry.space_group_name_H-M   'P 1'
#
loop_
_entity.id
_entity.type
_entity.pdbx_description
1 polymer ?
#
loop_
_entity_poly.entity_id
_entity_poly.type
_entity_poly.pdbx_seq_one_letter_code
_entity_poly.pdbx_strand_id
1 'polypeptide(L)'
;MKANETKIIQFLEQYKTQFVIPVYQRNYDWSIPQCEQLLNDILDIGNNDNITTHFIGGIVFIHDDLHTVATVRELTIIDGQQRLTTITLVYLAIYHLAKKLGIEETANEILNTYIVNQYVKQDEQKVKLKLTSDNDRALKYLIRGDRTEEITSYSKIIDNFNYFEKNIIEDNYKVVLKGLEKLIFVEISLERGKDDPQRIFESLNSTGLDLSQADLIRNYILMDLNLDEQQRVYQDYWLIIENLARDEVKNISKVSDFIRDYLTLIHKNIPNKSKVYEEFKNKYPDKVNLEEVLKTIKRFAKYYNKLINPKNEKDTDIRKDLEYINRLEINVAYPFLMQVYFDFEETIIDKHTFIQILLVVQSFVWRRFIIGLSTNSLNKIFMNLYEKIDTNNYLFSLQKALLQKKGSQRFPNNKEVLDALKFKDVYNIKSKNRTYLLEKLEYYQNFEPVILDNKITIEHIFPQNPDPQWLKDLGKEEFDDIKNNYLHTLANLTLSGVNAQLKNKPFLEKRDLKDYGYKYSNLNLNKYLEDLDKWDKSEIQKRFNDLAKNFLKIWCYPDIDINDKETEEVNIFDADEPKGKKLEYAIFCDEKLQIKEVAKLYAEVFKKLFEQNSEIFFNSDLGPKIILKDEKNKNSLRQSVSISNNFYIEGNLDSNSKFEKIKYALKLFDLEEELIIKYTK
;
A
#
# COMPACT_ATOMS: atom_id res chain seq x y z
N MET A 1 -30.70 2.44 -23.17
CA MET A 1 -30.01 3.74 -23.01
C MET A 1 -30.66 4.83 -23.87
N LYS A 2 -31.19 5.89 -23.25
CA LYS A 2 -31.62 7.13 -23.93
C LYS A 2 -30.82 8.30 -23.39
N ALA A 3 -30.25 9.11 -24.28
CA ALA A 3 -29.50 10.31 -23.93
C ALA A 3 -30.23 11.56 -24.43
N ASN A 4 -30.60 12.47 -23.53
CA ASN A 4 -31.26 13.73 -23.87
C ASN A 4 -30.51 14.91 -23.23
N GLU A 5 -30.50 16.05 -23.90
CA GLU A 5 -30.10 17.32 -23.27
C GLU A 5 -31.29 17.87 -22.46
N THR A 6 -31.05 18.24 -21.20
CA THR A 6 -32.12 18.73 -20.30
C THR A 6 -31.59 19.83 -19.39
N LYS A 7 -32.44 20.81 -19.07
CA LYS A 7 -32.11 21.86 -18.10
C LYS A 7 -32.13 21.30 -16.68
N ILE A 8 -31.21 21.73 -15.83
CA ILE A 8 -31.14 21.25 -14.44
C ILE A 8 -32.45 21.48 -13.68
N ILE A 9 -33.11 22.59 -13.96
CA ILE A 9 -34.40 22.96 -13.37
C ILE A 9 -35.47 21.92 -13.72
N GLN A 10 -35.63 21.61 -15.00
CA GLN A 10 -36.62 20.63 -15.47
C GLN A 10 -36.39 19.24 -14.89
N PHE A 11 -35.13 18.88 -14.66
CA PHE A 11 -34.78 17.63 -14.01
C PHE A 11 -35.18 17.61 -12.54
N LEU A 12 -34.80 18.64 -11.78
CA LEU A 12 -35.13 18.74 -10.36
C LEU A 12 -36.62 18.94 -10.09
N GLU A 13 -37.35 19.58 -11.00
CA GLU A 13 -38.79 19.88 -10.92
C GLU A 13 -39.71 18.66 -11.00
N GLN A 14 -39.19 17.49 -11.42
CA GLN A 14 -40.01 16.31 -11.65
C GLN A 14 -40.92 15.97 -10.46
N TYR A 15 -42.21 15.76 -10.76
CA TYR A 15 -43.25 15.55 -9.76
C TYR A 15 -43.11 14.20 -9.07
N LYS A 16 -43.12 14.20 -7.74
CA LYS A 16 -42.98 13.00 -6.91
C LYS A 16 -41.76 12.16 -7.32
N THR A 17 -40.63 12.82 -7.55
CA THR A 17 -39.37 12.16 -7.85
C THR A 17 -38.40 12.32 -6.67
N GLN A 18 -37.68 11.25 -6.34
CA GLN A 18 -36.56 11.27 -5.41
C GLN A 18 -35.29 10.79 -6.11
N PHE A 19 -34.23 11.58 -6.04
CA PHE A 19 -32.89 11.23 -6.50
C PHE A 19 -32.15 10.53 -5.38
N VAL A 20 -31.85 9.25 -5.56
CA VAL A 20 -31.18 8.42 -4.57
C VAL A 20 -29.73 8.23 -4.98
N ILE A 21 -28.80 8.71 -4.17
CA ILE A 21 -27.38 8.37 -4.30
C ILE A 21 -27.16 7.06 -3.53
N PRO A 22 -26.90 5.94 -4.23
CA PRO A 22 -26.82 4.63 -3.60
C PRO A 22 -25.54 4.50 -2.76
N VAL A 23 -25.56 3.58 -1.79
CA VAL A 23 -24.49 3.39 -0.80
C VAL A 23 -23.13 3.01 -1.40
N TYR A 24 -23.09 2.51 -2.63
CA TYR A 24 -21.84 2.19 -3.32
C TYR A 24 -21.14 3.41 -3.94
N GLN A 25 -21.85 4.53 -4.09
CA GLN A 25 -21.24 5.76 -4.55
C GLN A 25 -20.32 6.35 -3.48
N ARG A 26 -19.21 6.97 -3.92
CA ARG A 26 -18.33 7.67 -2.98
C ARG A 26 -19.06 8.83 -2.31
N ASN A 27 -18.68 9.14 -1.07
CA ASN A 27 -19.18 10.33 -0.36
C ASN A 27 -18.90 11.62 -1.14
N TYR A 28 -19.61 12.69 -0.78
CA TYR A 28 -19.36 14.01 -1.32
C TYR A 28 -17.91 14.47 -1.02
N ASP A 29 -17.16 14.77 -2.09
CA ASP A 29 -15.71 14.95 -2.03
C ASP A 29 -15.23 16.26 -2.67
N TRP A 30 -16.14 17.02 -3.32
CA TRP A 30 -15.81 18.33 -3.88
C TRP A 30 -15.21 19.27 -2.83
N SER A 31 -14.15 19.95 -3.23
CA SER A 31 -13.42 20.92 -2.41
C SER A 31 -13.92 22.35 -2.67
N ILE A 32 -13.57 23.28 -1.78
CA ILE A 32 -13.93 24.70 -1.92
C ILE A 32 -13.52 25.27 -3.29
N PRO A 33 -12.31 25.01 -3.84
CA PRO A 33 -11.95 25.48 -5.18
C PRO A 33 -12.91 25.03 -6.30
N GLN A 34 -13.45 23.81 -6.21
CA GLN A 34 -14.44 23.32 -7.19
C GLN A 34 -15.80 23.99 -7.02
N CYS A 35 -16.18 24.30 -5.77
CA CYS A 35 -17.40 25.05 -5.48
C CYS A 35 -17.30 26.52 -5.93
N GLU A 36 -16.13 27.12 -5.76
CA GLU A 36 -15.80 28.47 -6.23
C GLU A 36 -15.87 28.54 -7.75
N GLN A 37 -15.27 27.58 -8.46
CA GLN A 37 -15.36 27.49 -9.90
C GLN A 37 -16.82 27.40 -10.38
N LEU A 38 -17.61 26.50 -9.80
CA LEU A 38 -19.04 26.36 -10.17
C LEU A 38 -19.82 27.66 -9.90
N LEU A 39 -19.59 28.33 -8.76
CA LEU A 39 -20.29 29.57 -8.44
C LEU A 39 -19.92 30.70 -9.42
N ASN A 40 -18.64 30.83 -9.76
CA ASN A 40 -18.17 31.81 -10.73
C ASN A 40 -18.79 31.55 -12.11
N ASP A 41 -18.80 30.29 -12.55
CA ASP A 41 -19.44 29.91 -13.82
C ASP A 41 -20.94 30.28 -13.82
N ILE A 42 -21.66 30.03 -12.72
CA ILE A 42 -23.09 30.41 -12.57
C ILE A 42 -23.30 31.93 -12.59
N LEU A 43 -22.42 32.70 -11.94
CA LEU A 43 -22.50 34.16 -11.93
C LEU A 43 -22.22 34.76 -13.31
N ASP A 44 -21.19 34.25 -14.01
CA ASP A 44 -20.81 34.72 -15.34
C ASP A 44 -21.93 34.53 -16.36
N ILE A 45 -22.57 33.35 -16.36
CA ILE A 45 -23.69 33.08 -17.26
C ILE A 45 -24.97 33.83 -16.84
N GLY A 46 -25.18 34.07 -15.55
CA GLY A 46 -26.30 34.86 -15.04
C GLY A 46 -26.22 36.33 -15.46
N ASN A 47 -25.00 36.89 -15.46
CA ASN A 47 -24.72 38.27 -15.88
C ASN A 47 -24.73 38.46 -17.40
N ASN A 48 -24.56 37.40 -18.19
CA ASN A 48 -24.47 37.49 -19.64
C ASN A 48 -25.75 37.01 -20.34
N ASP A 49 -26.56 37.96 -20.81
CA ASP A 49 -27.80 37.68 -21.54
C ASP A 49 -27.61 37.01 -22.90
N ASN A 50 -26.42 37.08 -23.48
CA ASN A 50 -26.13 36.41 -24.75
C ASN A 50 -25.87 34.91 -24.59
N ILE A 51 -25.61 34.44 -23.37
CA ILE A 51 -25.44 33.02 -23.07
C ILE A 51 -26.80 32.47 -22.66
N THR A 52 -27.33 31.54 -23.46
CA THR A 52 -28.63 30.92 -23.24
C THR A 52 -28.55 29.58 -22.53
N THR A 53 -27.40 28.90 -22.63
CA THR A 53 -27.15 27.59 -22.01
C THR A 53 -25.69 27.43 -21.60
N HIS A 54 -25.44 26.64 -20.56
CA HIS A 54 -24.11 26.27 -20.09
C HIS A 54 -24.06 24.80 -19.68
N PHE A 55 -23.15 24.04 -20.30
CA PHE A 55 -23.05 22.60 -20.08
C PHE A 55 -22.20 22.26 -18.85
N ILE A 56 -22.81 21.57 -17.89
CA ILE A 56 -22.15 21.20 -16.62
C ILE A 56 -21.71 19.73 -16.55
N GLY A 57 -22.05 18.91 -17.55
CA GLY A 57 -21.69 17.48 -17.60
C GLY A 57 -22.88 16.56 -17.87
N GLY A 58 -22.68 15.25 -17.66
CA GLY A 58 -23.73 14.25 -17.72
C GLY A 58 -24.26 13.86 -16.33
N ILE A 59 -25.52 13.42 -16.28
CA ILE A 59 -26.10 12.71 -15.13
C ILE A 59 -26.62 11.37 -15.63
N VAL A 60 -26.18 10.30 -15.00
CA VAL A 60 -26.60 8.93 -15.36
C VAL A 60 -27.39 8.36 -14.20
N PHE A 61 -28.56 7.80 -14.48
CA PHE A 61 -29.42 7.22 -13.45
C PHE A 61 -30.17 5.99 -13.94
N ILE A 62 -30.51 5.11 -12.99
CA ILE A 62 -31.39 3.95 -13.19
C ILE A 62 -32.76 4.32 -12.65
N HIS A 63 -33.80 3.90 -13.37
CA HIS A 63 -35.15 3.86 -12.82
C HIS A 63 -35.67 2.42 -12.89
N ASP A 64 -36.51 2.05 -11.92
CA ASP A 64 -37.27 0.80 -12.00
C ASP A 64 -38.41 0.96 -13.03
N ASP A 65 -38.87 -0.17 -13.58
CA ASP A 65 -39.90 -0.20 -14.62
C ASP A 65 -41.24 0.37 -14.09
N LEU A 66 -42.04 0.97 -14.98
CA LEU A 66 -43.27 1.72 -14.68
C LEU A 66 -44.40 0.94 -13.96
N HIS A 67 -44.15 -0.31 -13.55
CA HIS A 67 -45.12 -1.25 -13.00
C HIS A 67 -45.10 -1.39 -11.48
N THR A 68 -44.18 -0.74 -10.77
CA THR A 68 -44.24 -0.66 -9.30
C THR A 68 -45.21 0.43 -8.87
N VAL A 69 -46.19 0.07 -8.02
CA VAL A 69 -47.16 0.97 -7.38
C VAL A 69 -46.47 1.83 -6.29
N ALA A 70 -45.35 2.45 -6.63
CA ALA A 70 -44.63 3.36 -5.75
C ALA A 70 -45.27 4.75 -5.84
N THR A 71 -45.57 5.35 -4.69
CA THR A 71 -46.12 6.72 -4.61
C THR A 71 -45.14 7.80 -5.04
N VAL A 72 -43.85 7.49 -5.09
CA VAL A 72 -42.73 8.37 -5.47
C VAL A 72 -41.82 7.61 -6.42
N ARG A 73 -41.42 8.22 -7.53
CA ARG A 73 -40.47 7.67 -8.50
C ARG A 73 -39.05 7.85 -7.96
N GLU A 74 -38.34 6.75 -7.74
CA GLU A 74 -36.95 6.79 -7.32
C GLU A 74 -36.01 6.69 -8.53
N LEU A 75 -35.09 7.65 -8.64
CA LEU A 75 -34.04 7.68 -9.64
C LEU A 75 -32.70 7.44 -8.95
N THR A 76 -32.11 6.26 -9.18
CA THR A 76 -30.83 5.89 -8.57
C THR A 76 -29.69 6.49 -9.38
N ILE A 77 -28.96 7.45 -8.81
CA ILE A 77 -27.88 8.17 -9.49
C ILE A 77 -26.62 7.30 -9.56
N ILE A 78 -26.12 7.06 -10.77
CA ILE A 78 -24.87 6.32 -11.05
C ILE A 78 -23.69 7.28 -11.26
N ASP A 79 -23.92 8.40 -11.94
CA ASP A 79 -22.91 9.42 -12.17
C ASP A 79 -23.53 10.82 -12.15
N GLY A 80 -22.72 11.84 -11.84
CA GLY A 80 -23.17 13.21 -11.62
C GLY A 80 -23.54 13.54 -10.17
N GLN A 81 -23.34 12.60 -9.23
CA GLN A 81 -23.71 12.76 -7.83
C GLN A 81 -23.10 13.99 -7.13
N GLN A 82 -21.83 14.31 -7.42
CA GLN A 82 -21.15 15.47 -6.82
C GLN A 82 -21.77 16.79 -7.29
N ARG A 83 -22.06 16.90 -8.60
CA ARG A 83 -22.69 18.09 -9.20
C ARG A 83 -24.10 18.29 -8.66
N LEU A 84 -24.90 17.22 -8.65
CA LEU A 84 -26.27 17.25 -8.14
C LEU A 84 -26.33 17.68 -6.67
N THR A 85 -25.40 17.16 -5.85
CA THR A 85 -25.26 17.56 -4.45
C THR A 85 -24.90 19.04 -4.33
N THR A 86 -23.87 19.51 -5.04
CA THR A 86 -23.45 20.92 -4.97
C THR A 86 -24.54 21.88 -5.43
N ILE A 87 -25.25 21.57 -6.52
CA ILE A 87 -26.38 22.39 -7.00
C ILE A 87 -27.49 22.46 -5.94
N THR A 88 -27.78 21.34 -5.28
CA THR A 88 -28.74 21.31 -4.17
C THR A 88 -28.30 22.22 -3.01
N LEU A 89 -27.00 22.29 -2.70
CA LEU A 89 -26.46 23.21 -1.70
C LEU A 89 -26.57 24.68 -2.12
N VAL A 90 -26.41 25.00 -3.41
CA VAL A 90 -26.62 26.36 -3.93
C VAL A 90 -28.09 26.78 -3.73
N TYR A 91 -29.05 25.94 -4.12
CA TYR A 91 -30.48 26.22 -3.86
C TYR A 91 -30.77 26.37 -2.37
N LEU A 92 -30.18 25.53 -1.53
CA LEU A 92 -30.35 25.61 -0.08
C LEU A 92 -29.80 26.91 0.50
N ALA A 93 -28.66 27.41 0.01
CA ALA A 93 -28.11 28.70 0.42
C ALA A 93 -29.04 29.87 0.02
N ILE A 94 -29.58 29.85 -1.20
CA ILE A 94 -30.56 30.85 -1.65
C ILE A 94 -31.84 30.79 -0.81
N TYR A 95 -32.29 29.60 -0.44
CA TYR A 95 -33.45 29.40 0.45
C TYR A 95 -33.24 30.04 1.83
N HIS A 96 -32.09 29.81 2.47
CA HIS A 96 -31.76 30.41 3.76
C HIS A 96 -31.64 31.94 3.66
N LEU A 97 -31.04 32.46 2.59
CA LEU A 97 -30.98 33.89 2.32
C LEU A 97 -32.40 34.49 2.15
N ALA A 98 -33.26 33.87 1.35
CA ALA A 98 -34.64 34.33 1.13
C ALA A 98 -35.44 34.36 2.43
N LYS A 99 -35.30 33.34 3.29
CA LYS A 99 -35.88 33.34 4.64
C LYS A 99 -35.35 34.48 5.50
N LYS A 100 -34.04 34.73 5.48
CA LYS A 100 -33.39 35.81 6.25
C LYS A 100 -33.87 37.21 5.81
N LEU A 101 -34.11 37.39 4.51
CA LEU A 101 -34.61 38.63 3.92
C LEU A 101 -36.15 38.78 4.01
N GLY A 102 -36.87 37.75 4.46
CA GLY A 102 -38.33 37.77 4.55
C GLY A 102 -39.05 37.62 3.20
N ILE A 103 -38.38 37.07 2.18
CA ILE A 103 -38.94 36.86 0.83
C ILE A 103 -39.60 35.46 0.79
N GLU A 104 -40.79 35.35 1.39
CA GLU A 104 -41.46 34.06 1.58
C GLU A 104 -41.81 33.35 0.26
N GLU A 105 -42.17 34.09 -0.78
CA GLU A 105 -42.53 33.53 -2.09
C GLU A 105 -41.35 32.73 -2.69
N THR A 106 -40.18 33.36 -2.82
CA THR A 106 -38.95 32.72 -3.31
C THR A 106 -38.49 31.59 -2.40
N ALA A 107 -38.58 31.74 -1.08
CA ALA A 107 -38.22 30.69 -0.14
C ALA A 107 -39.11 29.44 -0.31
N ASN A 108 -40.43 29.63 -0.45
CA ASN A 108 -41.39 28.55 -0.64
C ASN A 108 -41.25 27.88 -1.99
N GLU A 109 -41.01 28.66 -3.05
CA GLU A 109 -40.74 28.14 -4.40
C GLU A 109 -39.50 27.24 -4.37
N ILE A 110 -38.37 27.72 -3.85
CA ILE A 110 -37.13 26.93 -3.84
C ILE A 110 -37.30 25.63 -3.04
N LEU A 111 -37.90 25.74 -1.85
CA LEU A 111 -38.10 24.60 -0.96
C LEU A 111 -38.97 23.53 -1.62
N ASN A 112 -40.17 23.88 -2.07
CA ASN A 112 -41.16 22.92 -2.54
C ASN A 112 -40.89 22.43 -3.98
N THR A 113 -40.12 23.18 -4.76
CA THR A 113 -39.78 22.81 -6.14
C THR A 113 -38.49 22.00 -6.21
N TYR A 114 -37.42 22.38 -5.49
CA TYR A 114 -36.09 21.79 -5.68
C TYR A 114 -35.60 20.94 -4.52
N ILE A 115 -36.07 21.18 -3.29
CA ILE A 115 -35.48 20.56 -2.08
C ILE A 115 -36.39 19.45 -1.51
N VAL A 116 -37.71 19.67 -1.46
CA VAL A 116 -38.65 18.72 -0.86
C VAL A 116 -39.85 18.40 -1.76
N ASN A 117 -40.36 17.17 -1.64
CA ASN A 117 -41.62 16.74 -2.21
C ASN A 117 -42.76 17.04 -1.22
N GLN A 118 -43.37 18.23 -1.34
CA GLN A 118 -44.38 18.75 -0.39
C GLN A 118 -45.53 17.78 -0.09
N TYR A 119 -46.00 17.02 -1.10
CA TYR A 119 -47.19 16.16 -1.01
C TYR A 119 -46.90 14.71 -0.62
N VAL A 120 -45.65 14.37 -0.29
CA VAL A 120 -45.24 13.02 0.14
C VAL A 120 -45.41 12.90 1.66
N LYS A 121 -46.17 11.88 2.09
CA LYS A 121 -46.51 11.66 3.51
C LYS A 121 -45.40 11.01 4.31
N GLN A 122 -44.54 10.21 3.68
CA GLN A 122 -43.40 9.57 4.32
C GLN A 122 -42.24 10.55 4.41
N ASP A 123 -41.78 10.86 5.63
CA ASP A 123 -40.69 11.83 5.86
C ASP A 123 -39.37 11.41 5.19
N GLU A 124 -39.11 10.10 5.03
CA GLU A 124 -37.91 9.59 4.36
C GLU A 124 -37.88 9.88 2.85
N GLN A 125 -39.05 9.99 2.22
CA GLN A 125 -39.20 10.30 0.78
C GLN A 125 -39.46 11.78 0.52
N LYS A 126 -39.49 12.59 1.58
CA LYS A 126 -39.82 14.01 1.50
C LYS A 126 -38.67 14.86 0.98
N VAL A 127 -37.42 14.51 1.28
CA VAL A 127 -36.25 15.21 0.71
C VAL A 127 -35.99 14.67 -0.69
N LYS A 128 -35.90 15.55 -1.69
CA LYS A 128 -35.71 15.17 -3.11
C LYS A 128 -34.36 14.50 -3.35
N LEU A 129 -33.30 14.88 -2.63
CA LEU A 129 -31.98 14.26 -2.73
C LEU A 129 -31.68 13.42 -1.49
N LYS A 130 -31.60 12.10 -1.66
CA LYS A 130 -31.18 11.16 -0.62
C LYS A 130 -29.71 10.83 -0.81
N LEU A 131 -28.88 11.24 0.15
CA LEU A 131 -27.42 11.01 0.12
C LEU A 131 -27.04 9.73 0.87
N THR A 132 -25.74 9.40 0.87
CA THR A 132 -25.18 8.38 1.78
C THR A 132 -25.37 8.79 3.24
N SER A 133 -25.42 7.83 4.17
CA SER A 133 -25.90 8.03 5.55
C SER A 133 -25.35 9.27 6.28
N ASP A 134 -24.03 9.51 6.24
CA ASP A 134 -23.41 10.63 6.95
C ASP A 134 -23.73 11.98 6.28
N ASN A 135 -23.73 11.99 4.95
CA ASN A 135 -24.04 13.15 4.14
C ASN A 135 -25.53 13.51 4.19
N ASP A 136 -26.40 12.51 4.27
CA ASP A 136 -27.85 12.67 4.38
C ASP A 136 -28.23 13.31 5.71
N ARG A 137 -27.56 12.92 6.80
CA ARG A 137 -27.71 13.57 8.10
C ARG A 137 -27.30 15.05 8.03
N ALA A 138 -26.15 15.35 7.42
CA ALA A 138 -25.69 16.73 7.24
C ALA A 138 -26.67 17.56 6.39
N LEU A 139 -27.15 17.02 5.27
CA LEU A 139 -28.12 17.71 4.41
C LEU A 139 -29.45 17.97 5.13
N LYS A 140 -30.01 16.97 5.83
CA LYS A 140 -31.25 17.12 6.61
C LYS A 140 -31.12 18.15 7.72
N TYR A 141 -29.96 18.22 8.38
CA TYR A 141 -29.64 19.26 9.35
C TYR A 141 -29.70 20.66 8.72
N LEU A 142 -29.03 20.84 7.56
CA LEU A 142 -29.04 22.12 6.85
C LEU A 142 -30.45 22.53 6.37
N ILE A 143 -31.30 21.57 5.99
CA ILE A 143 -32.70 21.84 5.59
C ILE A 143 -33.55 22.32 6.78
N ARG A 144 -33.39 21.71 7.97
CA ARG A 144 -34.15 22.08 9.16
C ARG A 144 -33.80 23.49 9.65
N GLY A 145 -32.55 23.92 9.45
CA GLY A 145 -32.06 25.23 9.90
C GLY A 145 -31.95 25.36 11.42
N ASP A 146 -32.06 24.25 12.15
CA ASP A 146 -31.93 24.21 13.60
C ASP A 146 -30.46 24.07 13.98
N ARG A 147 -29.86 25.15 14.48
CA ARG A 147 -28.45 25.20 14.92
C ARG A 147 -28.24 24.69 16.35
N THR A 148 -29.24 24.06 16.97
CA THR A 148 -29.15 23.59 18.37
C THR A 148 -28.51 22.20 18.51
N GLU A 149 -28.51 21.38 17.46
CA GLU A 149 -27.76 20.11 17.43
C GLU A 149 -26.33 20.35 16.92
N GLU A 150 -25.32 20.15 17.79
CA GLU A 150 -23.93 20.18 17.35
C GLU A 150 -23.62 18.96 16.46
N ILE A 151 -23.40 19.19 15.17
CA ILE A 151 -22.70 18.20 14.34
C ILE A 151 -21.22 18.26 14.71
N THR A 152 -20.80 17.36 15.58
CA THR A 152 -19.42 17.27 16.09
C THR A 152 -18.42 16.70 15.08
N SER A 153 -18.89 16.23 13.90
CA SER A 153 -18.07 15.58 12.88
C SER A 153 -17.82 16.48 11.66
N TYR A 154 -16.56 16.58 11.23
CA TYR A 154 -16.15 17.25 9.99
C TYR A 154 -16.99 16.77 8.78
N SER A 155 -17.62 17.70 8.05
CA SER A 155 -18.44 17.38 6.88
C SER A 155 -18.21 18.40 5.77
N LYS A 156 -17.73 17.92 4.62
CA LYS A 156 -17.55 18.73 3.40
C LYS A 156 -18.84 19.37 2.91
N ILE A 157 -20.00 18.73 3.17
CA ILE A 157 -21.31 19.28 2.83
C ILE A 157 -21.56 20.57 3.62
N ILE A 158 -21.23 20.57 4.92
CA ILE A 158 -21.39 21.74 5.78
C ILE A 158 -20.40 22.83 5.38
N ASP A 159 -19.13 22.50 5.16
CA ASP A 159 -18.09 23.45 4.72
C ASP A 159 -18.48 24.14 3.41
N ASN A 160 -18.89 23.36 2.40
CA ASN A 160 -19.25 23.90 1.09
C ASN A 160 -20.58 24.67 1.14
N PHE A 161 -21.55 24.23 1.96
CA PHE A 161 -22.76 25.03 2.23
C PHE A 161 -22.40 26.38 2.85
N ASN A 162 -21.55 26.41 3.88
CA ASN A 162 -21.11 27.65 4.52
C ASN A 162 -20.39 28.58 3.54
N TYR A 163 -19.63 28.02 2.59
CA TYR A 163 -19.05 28.78 1.49
C TYR A 163 -20.13 29.44 0.62
N PHE A 164 -21.17 28.71 0.20
CA PHE A 164 -22.27 29.30 -0.58
C PHE A 164 -23.09 30.31 0.23
N GLU A 165 -23.40 30.02 1.50
CA GLU A 165 -24.11 30.94 2.42
C GLU A 165 -23.36 32.28 2.57
N LYS A 166 -22.02 32.24 2.55
CA LYS A 166 -21.17 33.44 2.64
C LYS A 166 -21.11 34.25 1.34
N ASN A 167 -21.11 33.59 0.18
CA ASN A 167 -20.85 34.22 -1.12
C ASN A 167 -22.12 34.54 -1.93
N ILE A 168 -23.25 33.90 -1.62
CA ILE A 168 -24.56 34.22 -2.19
C ILE A 168 -25.26 35.19 -1.25
N ILE A 169 -25.34 36.45 -1.68
CA ILE A 169 -25.80 37.60 -0.89
C ILE A 169 -26.96 38.30 -1.61
N GLU A 170 -27.58 39.27 -0.93
CA GLU A 170 -28.73 40.03 -1.45
C GLU A 170 -28.45 40.67 -2.82
N ASP A 171 -27.22 41.10 -3.07
CA ASP A 171 -26.84 41.77 -4.32
C ASP A 171 -26.76 40.83 -5.52
N ASN A 172 -26.47 39.53 -5.32
CA ASN A 172 -26.17 38.60 -6.42
C ASN A 172 -27.13 37.40 -6.54
N TYR A 173 -27.97 37.10 -5.54
CA TYR A 173 -28.80 35.87 -5.59
C TYR A 173 -29.72 35.78 -6.81
N LYS A 174 -30.23 36.90 -7.32
CA LYS A 174 -31.05 36.94 -8.55
C LYS A 174 -30.24 36.55 -9.79
N VAL A 175 -28.99 36.98 -9.84
CA VAL A 175 -28.05 36.60 -10.92
C VAL A 175 -27.75 35.10 -10.82
N VAL A 176 -27.55 34.58 -9.61
CA VAL A 176 -27.34 33.14 -9.38
C VAL A 176 -28.55 32.32 -9.85
N LEU A 177 -29.77 32.72 -9.49
CA LEU A 177 -31.01 32.05 -9.96
C LEU A 177 -31.11 32.02 -11.49
N LYS A 178 -30.87 33.17 -12.13
CA LYS A 178 -30.86 33.28 -13.60
C LYS A 178 -29.75 32.44 -14.24
N GLY A 179 -28.62 32.29 -13.57
CA GLY A 179 -27.55 31.40 -14.01
C GLY A 179 -27.94 29.92 -13.91
N LEU A 180 -28.57 29.52 -12.81
CA LEU A 180 -29.08 28.14 -12.63
C LEU A 180 -30.10 27.75 -13.72
N GLU A 181 -30.95 28.68 -14.17
CA GLU A 181 -31.90 28.47 -15.28
C GLU A 181 -31.26 28.15 -16.63
N LYS A 182 -29.98 28.50 -16.79
CA LYS A 182 -29.19 28.29 -18.01
C LYS A 182 -28.36 27.02 -17.96
N LEU A 183 -28.27 26.33 -16.82
CA LEU A 183 -27.49 25.11 -16.72
C LEU A 183 -28.18 23.94 -17.44
N ILE A 184 -27.45 23.31 -18.36
CA ILE A 184 -27.87 22.12 -19.10
C ILE A 184 -26.93 20.95 -18.77
N PHE A 185 -27.50 19.75 -18.78
CA PHE A 185 -26.76 18.51 -18.63
C PHE A 185 -27.30 17.46 -19.62
N VAL A 186 -26.49 16.45 -19.89
CA VAL A 186 -26.95 15.28 -20.65
C VAL A 186 -27.48 14.25 -19.67
N GLU A 187 -28.80 14.00 -19.69
CA GLU A 187 -29.40 12.90 -18.95
C GLU A 187 -29.21 11.59 -19.70
N ILE A 188 -28.74 10.55 -19.00
CA ILE A 188 -28.67 9.19 -19.52
C ILE A 188 -29.54 8.33 -18.62
N SER A 189 -30.68 7.89 -19.16
CA SER A 189 -31.59 6.97 -18.46
C SER A 189 -31.27 5.52 -18.84
N LEU A 190 -31.10 4.70 -17.80
CA LEU A 190 -30.86 3.27 -17.91
C LEU A 190 -32.05 2.48 -17.38
N GLU A 191 -32.51 1.49 -18.15
CA GLU A 191 -33.56 0.57 -17.75
C GLU A 191 -32.95 -0.67 -17.08
N ARG A 192 -33.38 -0.94 -15.83
CA ARG A 192 -32.88 -2.07 -15.04
C ARG A 192 -33.21 -3.40 -15.75
N GLY A 193 -32.21 -4.26 -15.92
CA GLY A 193 -32.36 -5.57 -16.60
C GLY A 193 -32.32 -5.53 -18.13
N LYS A 194 -32.34 -4.35 -18.77
CA LYS A 194 -32.10 -4.20 -20.23
C LYS A 194 -30.75 -3.61 -20.55
N ASP A 195 -30.38 -2.55 -19.83
CA ASP A 195 -29.06 -1.94 -19.94
C ASP A 195 -28.10 -2.62 -18.94
N ASP A 196 -26.78 -2.48 -19.17
CA ASP A 196 -25.73 -2.93 -18.23
C ASP A 196 -25.14 -1.68 -17.54
N PRO A 197 -25.66 -1.29 -16.35
CA PRO A 197 -25.20 -0.12 -15.63
C PRO A 197 -23.70 -0.14 -15.31
N GLN A 198 -23.16 -1.33 -15.09
CA GLN A 198 -21.78 -1.51 -14.70
C GLN A 198 -20.84 -1.15 -15.86
N ARG A 199 -21.11 -1.66 -17.08
CA ARG A 199 -20.30 -1.31 -18.26
C ARG A 199 -20.37 0.17 -18.59
N ILE A 200 -21.53 0.78 -18.42
CA ILE A 200 -21.71 2.22 -18.66
C ILE A 200 -20.93 3.02 -17.63
N PHE A 201 -21.00 2.65 -16.35
CA PHE A 201 -20.20 3.27 -15.29
C PHE A 201 -18.69 3.14 -15.52
N GLU A 202 -18.20 1.97 -15.90
CA GLU A 202 -16.78 1.75 -16.23
C GLU A 202 -16.34 2.64 -17.40
N SER A 203 -17.17 2.77 -18.43
CA SER A 203 -16.85 3.61 -19.59
C SER A 203 -16.78 5.11 -19.26
N LEU A 204 -17.68 5.62 -18.41
CA LEU A 204 -17.78 7.04 -18.07
C LEU A 204 -16.66 7.50 -17.13
N ASN A 205 -16.27 6.66 -16.16
CA ASN A 205 -15.24 7.01 -15.18
C ASN A 205 -13.81 7.01 -15.75
N SER A 206 -13.61 6.59 -17.01
CA SER A 206 -12.31 6.68 -17.69
C SER A 206 -11.84 8.12 -17.99
N THR A 207 -12.71 9.13 -17.81
CA THR A 207 -12.45 10.53 -18.21
C THR A 207 -12.55 11.55 -17.06
N GLY A 208 -12.81 11.11 -15.82
CA GLY A 208 -13.08 11.97 -14.65
C GLY A 208 -12.00 11.92 -13.54
N LEU A 209 -12.39 12.31 -12.32
CA LEU A 209 -11.57 12.06 -11.11
C LEU A 209 -11.49 10.55 -10.88
N ASP A 210 -10.27 10.00 -10.86
CA ASP A 210 -10.03 8.56 -10.69
C ASP A 210 -10.70 8.02 -9.43
N LEU A 211 -11.57 7.02 -9.60
CA LEU A 211 -12.09 6.22 -8.50
C LEU A 211 -10.97 5.37 -7.92
N SER A 212 -11.00 5.16 -6.60
CA SER A 212 -10.08 4.19 -6.01
C SER A 212 -10.46 2.78 -6.46
N GLN A 213 -9.49 1.87 -6.47
CA GLN A 213 -9.76 0.46 -6.80
C GLN A 213 -10.80 -0.15 -5.83
N ALA A 214 -10.76 0.25 -4.56
CA ALA A 214 -11.77 -0.11 -3.58
C ALA A 214 -13.18 0.37 -3.97
N ASP A 215 -13.32 1.61 -4.47
CA ASP A 215 -14.60 2.11 -4.96
C ASP A 215 -15.12 1.29 -6.15
N LEU A 216 -14.25 0.96 -7.10
CA LEU A 216 -14.61 0.12 -8.25
C LEU A 216 -15.08 -1.27 -7.81
N ILE A 217 -14.39 -1.87 -6.83
CA ILE A 217 -14.78 -3.17 -6.26
C ILE A 217 -16.12 -3.05 -5.53
N ARG A 218 -16.32 -2.02 -4.69
CA ARG A 218 -17.59 -1.76 -3.99
C ARG A 218 -18.75 -1.65 -4.99
N ASN A 219 -18.55 -0.88 -6.05
CA ASN A 219 -19.53 -0.69 -7.13
C ASN A 219 -19.87 -2.01 -7.80
N TYR A 220 -18.85 -2.79 -8.14
CA TYR A 220 -19.04 -4.11 -8.75
C TYR A 220 -19.85 -5.06 -7.88
N ILE A 221 -19.57 -5.09 -6.57
CA ILE A 221 -20.28 -5.94 -5.61
C ILE A 221 -21.76 -5.55 -5.49
N LEU A 222 -22.07 -4.25 -5.51
CA LEU A 222 -23.38 -3.74 -5.10
C LEU A 222 -24.33 -3.38 -6.26
N MET A 223 -23.83 -3.06 -7.47
CA MET A 223 -24.67 -2.54 -8.56
C MET A 223 -25.77 -3.48 -9.06
N ASP A 224 -25.58 -4.81 -8.96
CA ASP A 224 -26.57 -5.80 -9.43
C ASP A 224 -27.64 -6.12 -8.37
N LEU A 225 -27.46 -5.65 -7.13
CA LEU A 225 -28.37 -5.93 -6.02
C LEU A 225 -29.56 -4.96 -6.01
N ASN A 226 -30.67 -5.35 -5.38
CA ASN A 226 -31.78 -4.43 -5.09
C ASN A 226 -31.41 -3.44 -3.95
N LEU A 227 -32.17 -2.36 -3.75
CA LEU A 227 -31.81 -1.30 -2.79
C LEU A 227 -31.67 -1.81 -1.34
N ASP A 228 -32.56 -2.69 -0.91
CA ASP A 228 -32.54 -3.27 0.45
C ASP A 228 -31.31 -4.18 0.63
N GLU A 229 -31.02 -5.01 -0.36
CA GLU A 229 -29.83 -5.87 -0.38
C GLU A 229 -28.53 -5.06 -0.46
N GLN A 230 -28.49 -3.98 -1.25
CA GLN A 230 -27.35 -3.07 -1.32
C GLN A 230 -27.04 -2.51 0.06
N GLN A 231 -28.06 -2.00 0.75
CA GLN A 231 -27.90 -1.43 2.09
C GLN A 231 -27.43 -2.48 3.09
N ARG A 232 -28.03 -3.68 3.08
CA ARG A 232 -27.61 -4.78 3.95
C ARG A 232 -26.16 -5.21 3.69
N VAL A 233 -25.81 -5.51 2.44
CA VAL A 233 -24.46 -5.97 2.07
C VAL A 233 -23.40 -4.90 2.38
N TYR A 234 -23.74 -3.63 2.13
CA TYR A 234 -22.88 -2.52 2.48
C TYR A 234 -22.66 -2.44 4.01
N GLN A 235 -23.73 -2.43 4.81
CA GLN A 235 -23.63 -2.27 6.26
C GLN A 235 -22.98 -3.48 6.95
N ASP A 236 -23.38 -4.70 6.58
CA ASP A 236 -22.96 -5.93 7.26
C ASP A 236 -21.54 -6.38 6.88
N TYR A 237 -21.06 -5.97 5.70
CA TYR A 237 -19.77 -6.41 5.18
C TYR A 237 -18.86 -5.25 4.78
N TRP A 238 -19.25 -4.49 3.76
CA TRP A 238 -18.32 -3.55 3.12
C TRP A 238 -17.88 -2.41 4.05
N LEU A 239 -18.81 -1.77 4.75
CA LEU A 239 -18.52 -0.71 5.72
C LEU A 239 -17.59 -1.20 6.84
N ILE A 240 -17.75 -2.46 7.26
CA ILE A 240 -16.87 -3.06 8.27
C ILE A 240 -15.47 -3.28 7.68
N ILE A 241 -15.36 -3.74 6.43
CA ILE A 241 -14.08 -3.86 5.73
C ILE A 241 -13.41 -2.49 5.59
N GLU A 242 -14.14 -1.45 5.21
CA GLU A 242 -13.63 -0.07 5.10
C GLU A 242 -13.08 0.45 6.42
N ASN A 243 -13.81 0.23 7.51
CA ASN A 243 -13.39 0.66 8.85
C ASN A 243 -12.17 -0.14 9.35
N LEU A 244 -12.13 -1.45 9.11
CA LEU A 244 -11.01 -2.29 9.51
C LEU A 244 -9.74 -2.00 8.70
N ALA A 245 -9.87 -1.77 7.39
CA ALA A 245 -8.76 -1.43 6.51
C ALA A 245 -8.52 0.09 6.45
N ARG A 246 -8.49 0.77 7.60
CA ARG A 246 -8.14 2.19 7.73
C ARG A 246 -6.90 2.35 8.60
N ASP A 247 -5.92 3.12 8.13
CA ASP A 247 -4.78 3.56 8.95
C ASP A 247 -5.30 4.65 9.89
N GLU A 248 -5.44 4.32 11.18
CA GLU A 248 -6.05 5.20 12.18
C GLU A 248 -5.16 6.41 12.49
N VAL A 249 -3.83 6.26 12.35
CA VAL A 249 -2.86 7.32 12.64
C VAL A 249 -2.87 8.36 11.52
N LYS A 250 -2.85 7.91 10.27
CA LYS A 250 -2.86 8.80 9.10
C LYS A 250 -4.26 9.21 8.67
N ASN A 251 -5.28 8.52 9.19
CA ASN A 251 -6.67 8.68 8.81
C ASN A 251 -6.94 8.41 7.32
N ILE A 252 -6.25 7.42 6.73
CA ILE A 252 -6.30 7.11 5.28
C ILE A 252 -6.89 5.70 5.08
N SER A 253 -7.77 5.56 4.08
CA SER A 253 -8.29 4.25 3.66
C SER A 253 -7.19 3.40 3.02
N LYS A 254 -7.10 2.16 3.47
CA LYS A 254 -6.16 1.12 3.00
C LYS A 254 -6.87 -0.05 2.34
N VAL A 255 -8.16 0.09 2.01
CA VAL A 255 -8.97 -0.99 1.40
C VAL A 255 -8.37 -1.47 0.08
N SER A 256 -7.92 -0.56 -0.79
CA SER A 256 -7.26 -0.94 -2.07
C SER A 256 -5.98 -1.75 -1.85
N ASP A 257 -5.17 -1.35 -0.87
CA ASP A 257 -3.93 -2.06 -0.49
C ASP A 257 -4.27 -3.44 0.12
N PHE A 258 -5.26 -3.49 1.02
CA PHE A 258 -5.74 -4.72 1.65
C PHE A 258 -6.28 -5.73 0.64
N ILE A 259 -7.17 -5.32 -0.28
CA ILE A 259 -7.72 -6.24 -1.28
C ILE A 259 -6.60 -6.74 -2.20
N ARG A 260 -5.63 -5.90 -2.55
CA ARG A 260 -4.45 -6.33 -3.30
C ARG A 260 -3.65 -7.39 -2.54
N ASP A 261 -3.44 -7.22 -1.24
CA ASP A 261 -2.73 -8.20 -0.41
C ASP A 261 -3.53 -9.50 -0.22
N TYR A 262 -4.86 -9.41 -0.10
CA TYR A 262 -5.78 -10.56 -0.09
C TYR A 262 -5.77 -11.34 -1.41
N LEU A 263 -5.83 -10.64 -2.56
CA LEU A 263 -5.70 -11.27 -3.87
C LEU A 263 -4.32 -11.89 -4.06
N THR A 264 -3.26 -11.25 -3.56
CA THR A 264 -1.90 -11.81 -3.58
C THR A 264 -1.84 -13.16 -2.85
N LEU A 265 -2.49 -13.25 -1.69
CA LEU A 265 -2.59 -14.49 -0.92
C LEU A 265 -3.33 -15.60 -1.69
N ILE A 266 -4.42 -15.28 -2.38
CA ILE A 266 -5.25 -16.27 -3.08
C ILE A 266 -4.66 -16.70 -4.42
N HIS A 267 -4.18 -15.74 -5.22
CA HIS A 267 -3.77 -15.98 -6.60
C HIS A 267 -2.30 -16.32 -6.74
N LYS A 268 -1.48 -16.03 -5.72
CA LYS A 268 -0.02 -16.17 -5.79
C LYS A 268 0.58 -15.35 -6.93
N ASN A 269 -0.09 -14.27 -7.26
CA ASN A 269 0.37 -13.24 -8.17
C ASN A 269 0.07 -11.90 -7.53
N ILE A 270 0.96 -10.93 -7.69
CA ILE A 270 0.83 -9.61 -7.09
C ILE A 270 0.13 -8.71 -8.10
N PRO A 271 -1.14 -8.32 -7.88
CA PRO A 271 -1.81 -7.41 -8.79
C PRO A 271 -1.07 -6.09 -8.91
N ASN A 272 -1.04 -5.53 -10.12
CA ASN A 272 -0.65 -4.13 -10.29
C ASN A 272 -1.68 -3.26 -9.55
N LYS A 273 -1.21 -2.20 -8.88
CA LYS A 273 -2.05 -1.31 -8.09
C LYS A 273 -3.22 -0.71 -8.88
N SER A 274 -3.06 -0.49 -10.18
CA SER A 274 -4.14 0.04 -11.05
C SER A 274 -5.10 -1.04 -11.57
N LYS A 275 -4.77 -2.33 -11.42
CA LYS A 275 -5.54 -3.46 -11.96
C LYS A 275 -6.16 -4.36 -10.88
N VAL A 276 -6.12 -3.93 -9.62
CA VAL A 276 -6.68 -4.70 -8.50
C VAL A 276 -8.16 -5.02 -8.74
N TYR A 277 -8.91 -4.05 -9.28
CA TYR A 277 -10.29 -4.22 -9.68
C TYR A 277 -10.48 -5.29 -10.76
N GLU A 278 -9.69 -5.24 -11.84
CA GLU A 278 -9.77 -6.21 -12.93
C GLU A 278 -9.50 -7.64 -12.44
N GLU A 279 -8.47 -7.82 -11.61
CA GLU A 279 -8.14 -9.11 -11.00
C GLU A 279 -9.25 -9.62 -10.08
N PHE A 280 -9.85 -8.73 -9.27
CA PHE A 280 -10.99 -9.07 -8.42
C PHE A 280 -12.19 -9.55 -9.26
N LYS A 281 -12.53 -8.82 -10.33
CA LYS A 281 -13.62 -9.15 -11.25
C LYS A 281 -13.39 -10.48 -11.96
N ASN A 282 -12.16 -10.74 -12.43
CA ASN A 282 -11.79 -12.00 -13.07
C ASN A 282 -11.91 -13.21 -12.11
N LYS A 283 -11.69 -13.00 -10.81
CA LYS A 283 -11.82 -14.05 -9.80
C LYS A 283 -13.28 -14.34 -9.43
N TYR A 284 -14.13 -13.32 -9.40
CA TYR A 284 -15.51 -13.43 -8.95
C TYR A 284 -16.53 -13.00 -10.03
N PRO A 285 -16.45 -13.47 -11.28
CA PRO A 285 -17.19 -12.94 -12.42
C PRO A 285 -18.71 -13.05 -12.25
N ASP A 286 -19.18 -14.20 -11.76
CA ASP A 286 -20.61 -14.53 -11.66
C ASP A 286 -21.23 -14.12 -10.32
N LYS A 287 -20.43 -13.55 -9.40
CA LYS A 287 -20.86 -13.15 -8.04
C LYS A 287 -21.57 -14.27 -7.25
N VAL A 288 -21.40 -15.53 -7.65
CA VAL A 288 -21.96 -16.70 -6.95
C VAL A 288 -21.27 -16.82 -5.60
N ASN A 289 -22.05 -16.99 -4.53
CA ASN A 289 -21.58 -17.01 -3.14
C ASN A 289 -20.83 -15.72 -2.70
N LEU A 290 -21.20 -14.56 -3.26
CA LEU A 290 -20.60 -13.26 -2.93
C LEU A 290 -20.57 -12.99 -1.41
N GLU A 291 -21.62 -13.36 -0.68
CA GLU A 291 -21.63 -13.19 0.78
C GLU A 291 -20.57 -14.03 1.49
N GLU A 292 -20.31 -15.27 1.07
CA GLU A 292 -19.25 -16.11 1.65
C GLU A 292 -17.86 -15.55 1.34
N VAL A 293 -17.69 -15.00 0.13
CA VAL A 293 -16.47 -14.27 -0.25
C VAL A 293 -16.30 -13.04 0.64
N LEU A 294 -17.35 -12.24 0.85
CA LEU A 294 -17.30 -11.06 1.69
C LEU A 294 -17.08 -11.39 3.18
N LYS A 295 -17.65 -12.50 3.69
CA LYS A 295 -17.33 -13.02 5.03
C LYS A 295 -15.85 -13.33 5.17
N THR A 296 -15.28 -13.98 4.16
CA THR A 296 -13.85 -14.33 4.11
C THR A 296 -12.98 -13.06 4.07
N ILE A 297 -13.28 -12.11 3.17
CA ILE A 297 -12.59 -10.83 3.08
C ILE A 297 -12.70 -10.06 4.40
N LYS A 298 -13.90 -9.96 4.99
CA LYS A 298 -14.12 -9.33 6.29
C LYS A 298 -13.30 -9.97 7.40
N ARG A 299 -13.13 -11.29 7.38
CA ARG A 299 -12.29 -12.01 8.34
C ARG A 299 -10.82 -11.62 8.19
N PHE A 300 -10.28 -11.65 6.98
CA PHE A 300 -8.90 -11.20 6.73
C PHE A 300 -8.69 -9.71 7.02
N ALA A 301 -9.69 -8.86 6.80
CA ALA A 301 -9.64 -7.44 7.13
C ALA A 301 -9.42 -7.21 8.64
N LYS A 302 -9.92 -8.10 9.51
CA LYS A 302 -9.65 -8.04 10.96
C LYS A 302 -8.18 -8.25 11.28
N TYR A 303 -7.53 -9.21 10.62
CA TYR A 303 -6.10 -9.47 10.81
C TYR A 303 -5.27 -8.34 10.21
N TYR A 304 -5.66 -7.85 9.02
CA TYR A 304 -5.05 -6.70 8.39
C TYR A 304 -5.09 -5.47 9.30
N ASN A 305 -6.24 -5.20 9.94
CA ASN A 305 -6.41 -4.11 10.90
C ASN A 305 -5.37 -4.17 12.03
N LYS A 306 -5.13 -5.35 12.60
CA LYS A 306 -4.11 -5.54 13.64
C LYS A 306 -2.68 -5.32 13.11
N LEU A 307 -2.39 -5.67 11.84
CA LEU A 307 -1.08 -5.42 11.22
C LEU A 307 -0.83 -3.92 10.96
N ILE A 308 -1.83 -3.19 10.48
CA ILE A 308 -1.71 -1.74 10.21
C ILE A 308 -1.83 -0.89 11.47
N ASN A 309 -2.66 -1.33 12.44
CA ASN A 309 -2.91 -0.68 13.72
C ASN A 309 -2.61 -1.66 14.87
N PRO A 310 -1.32 -1.91 15.19
CA PRO A 310 -0.94 -2.87 16.25
C PRO A 310 -1.60 -2.62 17.61
N LYS A 311 -2.00 -1.38 17.92
CA LYS A 311 -2.73 -1.02 19.15
C LYS A 311 -4.04 -1.79 19.34
N ASN A 312 -4.66 -2.26 18.24
CA ASN A 312 -5.89 -3.03 18.27
C ASN A 312 -5.65 -4.50 18.65
N GLU A 313 -4.39 -4.94 18.72
CA GLU A 313 -4.04 -6.24 19.29
C GLU A 313 -4.11 -6.22 20.81
N LYS A 314 -4.84 -7.19 21.37
CA LYS A 314 -5.11 -7.30 22.80
C LYS A 314 -3.92 -7.90 23.55
N ASP A 315 -3.26 -8.89 22.95
CA ASP A 315 -2.10 -9.52 23.55
C ASP A 315 -0.88 -8.61 23.49
N THR A 316 -0.27 -8.33 24.65
CA THR A 316 0.82 -7.36 24.76
C THR A 316 2.09 -7.78 24.05
N ASP A 317 2.38 -9.09 24.02
CA ASP A 317 3.61 -9.63 23.43
C ASP A 317 3.49 -9.61 21.91
N ILE A 318 2.35 -10.08 21.40
CA ILE A 318 2.06 -10.04 19.95
C ILE A 318 2.04 -8.59 19.47
N ARG A 319 1.33 -7.70 20.18
CA ARG A 319 1.26 -6.28 19.84
C ARG A 319 2.64 -5.67 19.67
N LYS A 320 3.56 -5.95 20.60
CA LYS A 320 4.93 -5.42 20.56
C LYS A 320 5.66 -5.83 19.28
N ASP A 321 5.57 -7.10 18.88
CA ASP A 321 6.20 -7.56 17.64
C ASP A 321 5.51 -7.05 16.37
N LEU A 322 4.20 -6.85 16.39
CA LEU A 322 3.48 -6.17 15.31
C LEU A 322 3.88 -4.69 15.18
N GLU A 323 4.07 -3.98 16.30
CA GLU A 323 4.59 -2.60 16.31
C GLU A 323 5.97 -2.52 15.68
N TYR A 324 6.84 -3.51 15.91
CA TYR A 324 8.13 -3.60 15.26
C TYR A 324 8.03 -3.83 13.76
N ILE A 325 7.19 -4.77 13.32
CA ILE A 325 6.94 -5.05 11.89
C ILE A 325 6.39 -3.82 11.17
N ASN A 326 5.40 -3.15 11.76
CA ASN A 326 4.76 -1.94 11.23
C ASN A 326 5.76 -0.78 11.14
N ARG A 327 6.53 -0.54 12.21
CA ARG A 327 7.59 0.50 12.26
C ARG A 327 8.66 0.28 11.19
N LEU A 328 9.05 -0.97 10.97
CA LEU A 328 9.99 -1.35 9.91
C LEU A 328 9.39 -1.30 8.50
N GLU A 329 8.09 -1.03 8.35
CA GLU A 329 7.35 -1.03 7.07
C GLU A 329 7.50 -2.36 6.31
N ILE A 330 7.45 -3.50 7.01
CA ILE A 330 7.48 -4.83 6.37
C ILE A 330 6.09 -5.18 5.79
N ASN A 331 5.46 -4.22 5.12
CA ASN A 331 4.11 -4.35 4.57
C ASN A 331 4.03 -5.45 3.51
N VAL A 332 5.16 -5.71 2.84
CA VAL A 332 5.33 -6.79 1.85
C VAL A 332 5.09 -8.19 2.42
N ALA A 333 5.19 -8.35 3.74
CA ALA A 333 4.90 -9.61 4.43
C ALA A 333 3.42 -9.75 4.82
N TYR A 334 2.59 -8.72 4.66
CA TYR A 334 1.20 -8.74 5.13
C TYR A 334 0.35 -9.86 4.52
N PRO A 335 0.43 -10.20 3.21
CA PRO A 335 -0.28 -11.35 2.68
C PRO A 335 0.03 -12.65 3.44
N PHE A 336 1.32 -12.91 3.68
CA PHE A 336 1.79 -14.06 4.45
C PHE A 336 1.35 -13.98 5.93
N LEU A 337 1.56 -12.84 6.58
CA LEU A 337 1.25 -12.65 7.99
C LEU A 337 -0.26 -12.72 8.27
N MET A 338 -1.10 -12.26 7.34
CA MET A 338 -2.56 -12.42 7.44
C MET A 338 -2.97 -13.89 7.48
N GLN A 339 -2.34 -14.73 6.66
CA GLN A 339 -2.59 -16.17 6.67
C GLN A 339 -2.06 -16.84 7.94
N VAL A 340 -0.86 -16.46 8.41
CA VAL A 340 -0.34 -16.95 9.69
C VAL A 340 -1.26 -16.54 10.85
N TYR A 341 -1.83 -15.33 10.80
CA TYR A 341 -2.79 -14.85 11.78
C TYR A 341 -4.08 -15.67 11.76
N PHE A 342 -4.56 -16.00 10.56
CA PHE A 342 -5.70 -16.90 10.39
C PHE A 342 -5.44 -18.25 11.06
N ASP A 343 -4.26 -18.83 10.84
CA ASP A 343 -3.85 -20.12 11.42
C ASP A 343 -3.74 -20.06 12.96
N PHE A 344 -3.30 -18.92 13.51
CA PHE A 344 -3.27 -18.69 14.96
C PHE A 344 -4.69 -18.63 15.56
N GLU A 345 -5.61 -17.91 14.93
CA GLU A 345 -6.99 -17.77 15.41
C GLU A 345 -7.82 -19.04 15.20
N GLU A 346 -7.50 -19.85 14.20
CA GLU A 346 -8.02 -21.22 14.01
C GLU A 346 -7.31 -22.26 14.88
N THR A 347 -6.42 -21.85 15.79
CA THR A 347 -5.70 -22.72 16.73
C THR A 347 -4.82 -23.80 16.07
N ILE A 348 -4.43 -23.60 14.80
CA ILE A 348 -3.46 -24.45 14.09
C ILE A 348 -2.06 -24.26 14.69
N ILE A 349 -1.74 -23.03 15.10
CA ILE A 349 -0.50 -22.70 15.80
C ILE A 349 -0.80 -22.03 17.14
N ASP A 350 0.10 -22.22 18.11
CA ASP A 350 0.00 -21.58 19.42
C ASP A 350 0.63 -20.17 19.43
N LYS A 351 0.40 -19.42 20.51
CA LYS A 351 0.95 -18.07 20.69
C LYS A 351 2.48 -18.05 20.57
N HIS A 352 3.15 -19.05 21.16
CA HIS A 352 4.61 -19.11 21.13
C HIS A 352 5.14 -19.23 19.70
N THR A 353 4.60 -20.18 18.92
CA THR A 353 4.95 -20.36 17.51
C THR A 353 4.64 -19.11 16.69
N PHE A 354 3.50 -18.47 16.94
CA PHE A 354 3.14 -17.22 16.25
C PHE A 354 4.19 -16.12 16.48
N ILE A 355 4.58 -15.87 17.74
CA ILE A 355 5.63 -14.90 18.08
C ILE A 355 6.96 -15.27 17.42
N GLN A 356 7.36 -16.55 17.44
CA GLN A 356 8.59 -17.00 16.78
C GLN A 356 8.56 -16.72 15.27
N ILE A 357 7.41 -16.87 14.61
CA ILE A 357 7.26 -16.53 13.19
C ILE A 357 7.47 -15.01 12.98
N LEU A 358 6.85 -14.16 13.79
CA LEU A 358 7.06 -12.70 13.72
C LEU A 358 8.53 -12.32 13.91
N LEU A 359 9.23 -12.98 14.85
CA LEU A 359 10.65 -12.78 15.11
C LEU A 359 11.54 -13.24 13.94
N VAL A 360 11.22 -14.39 13.31
CA VAL A 360 11.94 -14.88 12.12
C VAL A 360 11.76 -13.91 10.95
N VAL A 361 10.54 -13.41 10.71
CA VAL A 361 10.26 -12.40 9.67
C VAL A 361 11.04 -11.11 9.94
N GLN A 362 11.03 -10.62 11.18
CA GLN A 362 11.81 -9.44 11.59
C GLN A 362 13.32 -9.69 11.37
N SER A 363 13.85 -10.82 11.81
CA SER A 363 15.28 -11.18 11.68
C SER A 363 15.70 -11.27 10.22
N PHE A 364 14.91 -11.94 9.38
CA PHE A 364 15.19 -12.08 7.96
C PHE A 364 15.30 -10.73 7.27
N VAL A 365 14.29 -9.87 7.43
CA VAL A 365 14.26 -8.54 6.79
C VAL A 365 15.32 -7.62 7.35
N TRP A 366 15.52 -7.64 8.68
CA TRP A 366 16.50 -6.78 9.33
C TRP A 366 17.94 -7.13 8.95
N ARG A 367 18.30 -8.42 8.93
CA ARG A 367 19.63 -8.87 8.46
C ARG A 367 19.91 -8.47 7.02
N ARG A 368 18.91 -8.61 6.13
CA ARG A 368 19.00 -8.15 4.73
C ARG A 368 19.23 -6.64 4.63
N PHE A 369 18.54 -5.86 5.46
CA PHE A 369 18.74 -4.40 5.56
C PHE A 369 20.16 -4.04 6.03
N ILE A 370 20.71 -4.78 7.00
CA ILE A 370 22.08 -4.55 7.49
C ILE A 370 23.12 -4.77 6.40
N ILE A 371 23.00 -5.82 5.60
CA ILE A 371 23.97 -6.08 4.50
C ILE A 371 23.64 -5.34 3.20
N GLY A 372 22.53 -4.60 3.14
CA GLY A 372 22.16 -3.77 1.97
C GLY A 372 21.57 -4.56 0.79
N LEU A 373 20.94 -5.71 1.03
CA LEU A 373 20.24 -6.43 -0.04
C LEU A 373 18.98 -5.70 -0.50
N SER A 374 18.64 -5.87 -1.79
CA SER A 374 17.46 -5.25 -2.37
C SER A 374 16.17 -5.75 -1.73
N THR A 375 15.19 -4.84 -1.61
CA THR A 375 13.86 -5.13 -1.08
C THR A 375 12.90 -5.62 -2.15
N ASN A 376 13.23 -5.47 -3.43
CA ASN A 376 12.36 -5.83 -4.57
C ASN A 376 11.94 -7.31 -4.56
N SER A 377 12.82 -8.20 -4.11
CA SER A 377 12.52 -9.63 -4.04
C SER A 377 11.66 -10.04 -2.84
N LEU A 378 11.53 -9.19 -1.80
CA LEU A 378 10.79 -9.55 -0.58
C LEU A 378 9.31 -9.84 -0.87
N ASN A 379 8.71 -9.07 -1.77
CA ASN A 379 7.33 -9.28 -2.23
C ASN A 379 7.12 -10.70 -2.78
N LYS A 380 7.98 -11.14 -3.72
CA LYS A 380 7.91 -12.49 -4.31
C LYS A 380 8.21 -13.58 -3.25
N ILE A 381 9.17 -13.32 -2.35
CA ILE A 381 9.53 -14.27 -1.29
C ILE A 381 8.34 -14.53 -0.37
N PHE A 382 7.71 -13.48 0.19
CA PHE A 382 6.60 -13.64 1.13
C PHE A 382 5.33 -14.19 0.47
N MET A 383 5.07 -13.82 -0.78
CA MET A 383 3.94 -14.36 -1.55
C MET A 383 3.98 -15.89 -1.65
N ASN A 384 5.14 -16.46 -1.97
CA ASN A 384 5.30 -17.90 -2.17
C ASN A 384 5.69 -18.65 -0.89
N LEU A 385 5.84 -17.94 0.24
CA LEU A 385 6.37 -18.53 1.45
C LEU A 385 5.39 -19.51 2.10
N TYR A 386 4.09 -19.19 2.05
CA TYR A 386 3.06 -19.98 2.71
C TYR A 386 2.93 -21.40 2.13
N GLU A 387 3.14 -21.58 0.82
CA GLU A 387 3.07 -22.90 0.17
C GLU A 387 4.10 -23.90 0.70
N LYS A 388 5.20 -23.39 1.23
CA LYS A 388 6.29 -24.21 1.76
C LYS A 388 6.09 -24.56 3.23
N ILE A 389 4.99 -24.11 3.84
CA ILE A 389 4.68 -24.34 5.25
C ILE A 389 3.98 -25.69 5.41
N ASP A 390 4.57 -26.53 6.25
CA ASP A 390 3.92 -27.71 6.81
C ASP A 390 3.30 -27.32 8.14
N THR A 391 1.97 -27.39 8.26
CA THR A 391 1.25 -26.99 9.47
C THR A 391 1.62 -27.83 10.70
N ASN A 392 2.09 -29.06 10.52
CA ASN A 392 2.56 -29.91 11.62
C ASN A 392 3.94 -29.47 12.15
N ASN A 393 4.74 -28.82 11.31
CA ASN A 393 6.10 -28.37 11.61
C ASN A 393 6.28 -26.91 11.16
N TYR A 394 5.37 -26.04 11.60
CA TYR A 394 5.20 -24.70 11.04
C TYR A 394 6.49 -23.86 11.10
N LEU A 395 7.09 -23.73 12.28
CA LEU A 395 8.30 -22.93 12.47
C LEU A 395 9.50 -23.50 11.69
N PHE A 396 9.67 -24.82 11.72
CA PHE A 396 10.77 -25.50 11.01
C PHE A 396 10.64 -25.34 9.49
N SER A 397 9.45 -25.55 8.94
CA SER A 397 9.20 -25.41 7.50
C SER A 397 9.38 -23.97 7.02
N LEU A 398 8.95 -22.97 7.79
CA LEU A 398 9.24 -21.55 7.54
C LEU A 398 10.74 -21.27 7.51
N GLN A 399 11.46 -21.70 8.55
CA GLN A 399 12.90 -21.48 8.66
C GLN A 399 13.64 -22.16 7.51
N LYS A 400 13.29 -23.41 7.18
CA LYS A 400 13.83 -24.16 6.04
C LYS A 400 13.59 -23.41 4.72
N ALA A 401 12.36 -22.96 4.49
CA ALA A 401 12.00 -22.26 3.26
C ALA A 401 12.79 -20.96 3.05
N LEU A 402 13.08 -20.21 4.12
CA LEU A 402 13.89 -18.99 4.08
C LEU A 402 15.39 -19.28 3.96
N LEU A 403 15.90 -20.31 4.64
CA LEU A 403 17.31 -20.71 4.59
C LEU A 403 17.71 -21.30 3.23
N GLN A 404 16.79 -21.99 2.54
CA GLN A 404 17.03 -22.51 1.19
C GLN A 404 17.14 -21.41 0.12
N LYS A 405 16.80 -20.15 0.42
CA LYS A 405 16.97 -19.05 -0.51
C LYS A 405 18.45 -18.72 -0.71
N LYS A 406 18.85 -18.50 -1.96
CA LYS A 406 20.24 -18.20 -2.36
C LYS A 406 20.34 -16.80 -3.00
N GLY A 407 21.55 -16.43 -3.44
CA GLY A 407 21.82 -15.17 -4.13
C GLY A 407 21.32 -13.93 -3.39
N SER A 408 20.60 -13.06 -4.11
CA SER A 408 20.03 -11.82 -3.57
C SER A 408 18.80 -12.04 -2.67
N GLN A 409 18.23 -13.26 -2.62
CA GLN A 409 17.07 -13.63 -1.80
C GLN A 409 17.44 -14.30 -0.48
N ARG A 410 18.71 -14.67 -0.31
CA ARG A 410 19.21 -15.43 0.84
C ARG A 410 18.91 -14.80 2.21
N PHE A 411 18.90 -15.66 3.22
CA PHE A 411 18.95 -15.28 4.63
C PHE A 411 20.41 -15.04 5.03
N PRO A 412 20.83 -13.80 5.34
CA PRO A 412 22.23 -13.50 5.62
C PRO A 412 22.73 -14.19 6.90
N ASN A 413 23.87 -14.87 6.80
CA ASN A 413 24.44 -15.59 7.94
C ASN A 413 25.12 -14.64 8.95
N ASN A 414 25.52 -15.19 10.10
CA ASN A 414 26.11 -14.38 11.18
C ASN A 414 27.37 -13.64 10.75
N LYS A 415 28.26 -14.30 10.00
CA LYS A 415 29.53 -13.70 9.57
C LYS A 415 29.29 -12.50 8.64
N GLU A 416 28.47 -12.69 7.60
CA GLU A 416 28.13 -11.62 6.64
C GLU A 416 27.54 -10.40 7.33
N VAL A 417 26.64 -10.62 8.29
CA VAL A 417 25.97 -9.53 9.00
C VAL A 417 26.94 -8.80 9.93
N LEU A 418 27.83 -9.51 10.63
CA LEU A 418 28.82 -8.87 11.51
C LEU A 418 29.86 -8.06 10.73
N ASP A 419 30.35 -8.60 9.60
CA ASP A 419 31.32 -7.91 8.75
C ASP A 419 30.74 -6.59 8.22
N ALA A 420 29.47 -6.58 7.81
CA ALA A 420 28.77 -5.37 7.39
C ALA A 420 28.45 -4.43 8.56
N LEU A 421 27.94 -4.96 9.68
CA LEU A 421 27.50 -4.17 10.84
C LEU A 421 28.64 -3.38 11.48
N LYS A 422 29.88 -3.92 11.43
CA LYS A 422 31.06 -3.31 12.03
C LYS A 422 31.32 -1.88 11.57
N PHE A 423 31.08 -1.61 10.28
CA PHE A 423 31.36 -0.31 9.66
C PHE A 423 30.11 0.37 9.11
N LYS A 424 28.92 -0.21 9.32
CA LYS A 424 27.68 0.36 8.81
C LYS A 424 27.42 1.70 9.48
N ASP A 425 27.14 2.71 8.67
CA ASP A 425 26.56 3.97 9.14
C ASP A 425 25.15 3.70 9.64
N VAL A 426 25.01 3.61 10.96
CA VAL A 426 23.75 3.38 11.67
C VAL A 426 23.06 4.70 12.00
N TYR A 427 23.80 5.79 12.12
CA TYR A 427 23.23 7.08 12.53
C TYR A 427 22.37 7.70 11.42
N ASN A 428 22.85 7.65 10.18
CA ASN A 428 22.21 8.33 9.04
C ASN A 428 21.11 7.51 8.35
N ILE A 429 20.79 6.31 8.85
CA ILE A 429 19.60 5.58 8.38
C ILE A 429 18.31 6.27 8.83
N LYS A 430 17.17 5.88 8.23
CA LYS A 430 15.84 6.38 8.60
C LYS A 430 15.63 6.31 10.13
N SER A 431 15.08 7.39 10.71
CA SER A 431 14.92 7.54 12.17
C SER A 431 14.32 6.33 12.88
N LYS A 432 13.22 5.82 12.32
CA LYS A 432 12.53 4.65 12.84
C LYS A 432 13.41 3.38 12.90
N ASN A 433 14.35 3.20 11.96
CA ASN A 433 15.22 2.04 11.88
C ASN A 433 16.35 2.12 12.92
N ARG A 434 16.95 3.31 13.12
CA ARG A 434 17.98 3.52 14.15
C ARG A 434 17.39 3.39 15.56
N THR A 435 16.21 3.97 15.80
CA THR A 435 15.51 3.83 17.09
C THR A 435 15.16 2.37 17.35
N TYR A 436 14.64 1.65 16.36
CA TYR A 436 14.38 0.21 16.47
C TYR A 436 15.61 -0.60 16.91
N LEU A 437 16.76 -0.37 16.27
CA LEU A 437 18.01 -1.07 16.57
C LEU A 437 18.46 -0.84 18.02
N LEU A 438 18.54 0.43 18.43
CA LEU A 438 19.03 0.80 19.76
C LEU A 438 18.04 0.41 20.85
N GLU A 439 16.73 0.54 20.62
CA GLU A 439 15.69 0.10 21.54
C GLU A 439 15.74 -1.41 21.79
N LYS A 440 15.84 -2.23 20.72
CA LYS A 440 15.94 -3.68 20.87
C LYS A 440 17.21 -4.09 21.62
N LEU A 441 18.33 -3.40 21.40
CA LEU A 441 19.58 -3.66 22.14
C LEU A 441 19.50 -3.21 23.61
N GLU A 442 18.87 -2.07 23.89
CA GLU A 442 18.68 -1.55 25.25
C GLU A 442 17.78 -2.47 26.09
N TYR A 443 16.71 -2.99 25.50
CA TYR A 443 15.76 -3.87 26.19
C TYR A 443 16.24 -5.33 26.29
N TYR A 444 17.27 -5.71 25.55
CA TYR A 444 17.75 -7.09 25.54
C TYR A 444 18.40 -7.46 26.88
N GLN A 445 17.90 -8.53 27.51
CA GLN A 445 18.32 -8.99 28.84
C GLN A 445 18.24 -7.92 29.94
N ASN A 446 17.36 -6.92 29.76
CA ASN A 446 17.11 -5.89 30.76
C ASN A 446 15.72 -6.13 31.38
N PHE A 447 15.70 -6.58 32.64
CA PHE A 447 14.47 -6.93 33.36
C PHE A 447 13.66 -5.70 33.81
N GLU A 448 14.32 -4.55 33.96
CA GLU A 448 13.71 -3.27 34.34
C GLU A 448 14.10 -2.18 33.33
N PRO A 449 13.62 -2.28 32.08
CA PRO A 449 14.04 -1.37 31.03
C PRO A 449 13.47 0.04 31.24
N VAL A 450 14.31 1.04 30.99
CA VAL A 450 13.87 2.44 30.92
C VAL A 450 13.02 2.63 29.68
N ILE A 451 11.79 3.12 29.83
CA ILE A 451 10.92 3.42 28.68
C ILE A 451 11.55 4.52 27.84
N LEU A 452 11.84 4.22 26.58
CA LEU A 452 12.38 5.18 25.62
C LEU A 452 11.29 6.14 25.16
N ASP A 453 11.27 7.35 25.73
CA ASP A 453 10.39 8.45 25.30
C ASP A 453 11.16 9.48 24.44
N ASN A 454 10.47 10.56 24.07
CA ASN A 454 11.05 11.61 23.21
C ASN A 454 12.21 12.40 23.86
N LYS A 455 12.47 12.22 25.17
CA LYS A 455 13.60 12.87 25.85
C LYS A 455 14.90 12.11 25.63
N ILE A 456 14.84 10.80 25.35
CA ILE A 456 16.01 9.99 25.09
C ILE A 456 16.42 10.15 23.63
N THR A 457 17.63 10.64 23.44
CA THR A 457 18.22 10.90 22.12
C THR A 457 19.41 9.98 21.88
N ILE A 458 19.83 9.88 20.63
CA ILE A 458 21.05 9.17 20.26
C ILE A 458 22.24 10.06 20.61
N GLU A 459 23.21 9.51 21.32
CA GLU A 459 24.45 10.16 21.71
C GLU A 459 25.66 9.53 21.01
N HIS A 460 26.60 10.39 20.65
CA HIS A 460 27.89 10.04 20.09
C HIS A 460 28.95 10.01 21.19
N ILE A 461 29.49 8.83 21.50
CA ILE A 461 30.52 8.69 22.55
C ILE A 461 31.75 9.50 22.14
N PHE A 462 32.33 9.19 20.97
CA PHE A 462 33.19 10.10 20.22
C PHE A 462 32.32 11.11 19.45
N PRO A 463 32.34 12.41 19.80
CA PRO A 463 31.43 13.41 19.23
C PRO A 463 31.67 13.68 17.74
N GLN A 464 30.65 14.20 17.04
CA GLN A 464 30.79 14.68 15.65
C GLN A 464 31.72 15.89 15.54
N ASN A 465 31.71 16.77 16.55
CA ASN A 465 32.55 17.96 16.64
C ASN A 465 33.43 17.85 17.89
N PRO A 466 34.38 16.91 17.95
CA PRO A 466 35.10 16.58 19.19
C PRO A 466 35.93 17.76 19.69
N ASP A 467 35.99 17.94 21.02
CA ASP A 467 36.88 18.90 21.67
C ASP A 467 38.36 18.64 21.27
N PRO A 468 39.21 19.68 21.12
CA PRO A 468 40.63 19.53 20.82
C PRO A 468 41.40 18.57 21.73
N GLN A 469 40.94 18.35 22.97
CA GLN A 469 41.53 17.39 23.88
C GLN A 469 41.45 15.94 23.36
N TRP A 470 40.42 15.56 22.60
CA TRP A 470 40.33 14.24 21.97
C TRP A 470 41.51 13.95 21.02
N LEU A 471 41.97 14.97 20.29
CA LEU A 471 43.13 14.84 19.40
C LEU A 471 44.43 14.60 20.18
N LYS A 472 44.53 15.15 21.39
CA LYS A 472 45.69 14.93 22.28
C LYS A 472 45.65 13.54 22.91
N ASP A 473 44.47 13.08 23.31
CA ASP A 473 44.28 11.81 24.02
C ASP A 473 44.50 10.59 23.09
N LEU A 474 44.09 10.70 21.82
CA LEU A 474 44.16 9.61 20.83
C LEU A 474 45.38 9.72 19.89
N GLY A 475 45.91 10.92 19.70
CA GLY A 475 46.84 11.20 18.60
C GLY A 475 46.14 11.29 17.23
N LYS A 476 46.84 11.86 16.25
CA LYS A 476 46.24 12.25 14.96
C LYS A 476 45.72 11.07 14.13
N GLU A 477 46.50 10.00 14.03
CA GLU A 477 46.15 8.84 13.19
C GLU A 477 44.88 8.15 13.67
N GLU A 478 44.79 7.87 14.98
CA GLU A 478 43.62 7.21 15.56
C GLU A 478 42.39 8.13 15.61
N PHE A 479 42.58 9.42 15.89
CA PHE A 479 41.51 10.41 15.80
C PHE A 479 40.88 10.47 14.40
N ASP A 480 41.71 10.52 13.36
CA ASP A 480 41.25 10.55 11.96
C ASP A 480 40.57 9.23 11.57
N ASP A 481 41.09 8.08 12.02
CA ASP A 481 40.48 6.76 11.76
C ASP A 481 39.10 6.63 12.42
N ILE A 482 38.96 7.00 13.70
CA ILE A 482 37.68 6.98 14.42
C ILE A 482 36.68 7.92 13.73
N LYS A 483 37.11 9.13 13.38
CA LYS A 483 36.26 10.13 12.74
C LYS A 483 35.75 9.67 11.37
N ASN A 484 36.59 9.02 10.57
CA ASN A 484 36.24 8.63 9.21
C ASN A 484 35.50 7.28 9.14
N ASN A 485 35.85 6.32 10.00
CA ASN A 485 35.37 4.93 9.87
C ASN A 485 34.42 4.47 10.99
N TYR A 486 34.45 5.11 12.17
CA TYR A 486 33.70 4.64 13.34
C TYR A 486 32.67 5.63 13.87
N LEU A 487 32.70 6.90 13.46
CA LEU A 487 31.87 7.98 14.00
C LEU A 487 30.37 7.63 14.05
N HIS A 488 29.82 7.07 12.97
CA HIS A 488 28.40 6.75 12.85
C HIS A 488 28.09 5.25 13.02
N THR A 489 29.03 4.46 13.55
CA THR A 489 28.88 3.01 13.71
C THR A 489 28.17 2.64 15.00
N LEU A 490 27.60 1.43 15.05
CA LEU A 490 26.87 0.91 16.22
C LEU A 490 27.67 1.03 17.53
N ALA A 491 28.98 0.80 17.49
CA ALA A 491 29.81 0.83 18.69
C ALA A 491 30.03 2.23 19.25
N ASN A 492 30.01 3.28 18.42
CA ASN A 492 30.18 4.66 18.87
C ASN A 492 28.86 5.34 19.27
N LEU A 493 27.72 4.70 19.01
CA LEU A 493 26.39 5.23 19.32
C LEU A 493 25.88 4.65 20.64
N THR A 494 25.19 5.50 21.38
CA THR A 494 24.46 5.12 22.60
C THR A 494 23.19 5.95 22.75
N LEU A 495 22.44 5.71 23.83
CA LEU A 495 21.25 6.48 24.18
C LEU A 495 21.55 7.40 25.38
N SER A 496 21.00 8.61 25.37
CA SER A 496 21.11 9.57 26.47
C SER A 496 19.92 10.52 26.55
N GLY A 497 19.38 10.70 27.76
CA GLY A 497 18.38 11.72 28.07
C GLY A 497 18.98 13.11 28.37
N VAL A 498 20.32 13.22 28.42
CA VAL A 498 21.06 14.40 28.87
C VAL A 498 22.19 14.76 27.88
N ASN A 499 21.94 14.47 26.60
CA ASN A 499 22.89 14.70 25.51
C ASN A 499 23.37 16.18 25.46
N ALA A 500 22.45 17.13 25.73
CA ALA A 500 22.77 18.55 25.78
C ALA A 500 23.82 18.93 26.84
N GLN A 501 24.01 18.13 27.89
CA GLN A 501 24.99 18.32 28.96
C GLN A 501 26.33 17.65 28.64
N LEU A 502 26.32 16.53 27.91
CA LEU A 502 27.51 15.78 27.48
C LEU A 502 28.27 16.52 26.35
N LYS A 503 27.55 17.03 25.34
CA LYS A 503 28.10 17.79 24.20
C LYS A 503 29.35 17.11 23.60
N ASN A 504 30.39 17.90 23.35
CA ASN A 504 31.62 17.49 22.68
C ASN A 504 32.76 17.19 23.66
N LYS A 505 32.46 17.08 24.95
CA LYS A 505 33.46 16.91 26.01
C LYS A 505 34.34 15.67 25.78
N PRO A 506 35.57 15.65 26.33
CA PRO A 506 36.41 14.45 26.39
C PRO A 506 35.69 13.28 27.05
N PHE A 507 36.10 12.05 26.72
CA PHE A 507 35.44 10.84 27.21
C PHE A 507 35.33 10.78 28.74
N LEU A 508 36.44 11.01 29.45
CA LEU A 508 36.47 10.97 30.92
C LEU A 508 35.53 12.00 31.54
N GLU A 509 35.48 13.20 30.96
CA GLU A 509 34.53 14.24 31.40
C GLU A 509 33.08 13.82 31.14
N LYS A 510 32.77 13.19 30.00
CA LYS A 510 31.43 12.65 29.72
C LYS A 510 31.07 11.51 30.68
N ARG A 511 32.02 10.65 31.02
CA ARG A 511 31.82 9.51 31.94
C ARG A 511 31.54 9.98 33.36
N ASP A 512 32.35 10.91 33.87
CA ASP A 512 32.38 11.32 35.27
C ASP A 512 31.54 12.58 35.57
N LEU A 513 30.87 13.16 34.57
CA LEU A 513 30.05 14.37 34.74
C LEU A 513 29.02 14.15 35.84
N LYS A 514 29.13 14.91 36.93
CA LYS A 514 28.24 14.77 38.10
C LYS A 514 26.76 14.81 37.68
N ASP A 515 25.99 13.82 38.13
CA ASP A 515 24.55 13.65 37.89
C ASP A 515 24.12 13.37 36.43
N TYR A 516 25.03 13.48 35.45
CA TYR A 516 24.69 13.40 34.01
C TYR A 516 25.56 12.43 33.21
N GLY A 517 26.71 12.02 33.75
CA GLY A 517 27.70 11.22 33.04
C GLY A 517 27.30 9.76 32.90
N TYR A 518 28.04 9.02 32.06
CA TYR A 518 27.73 7.61 31.79
C TYR A 518 27.67 6.75 33.06
N LYS A 519 28.48 7.07 34.09
CA LYS A 519 28.45 6.41 35.42
C LYS A 519 27.13 6.52 36.17
N TYR A 520 26.32 7.53 35.87
CA TYR A 520 25.05 7.79 36.55
C TYR A 520 23.86 7.42 35.66
N SER A 521 24.09 6.79 34.51
CA SER A 521 23.05 6.47 33.54
C SER A 521 22.35 5.16 33.90
N ASN A 522 21.02 5.16 33.90
CA ASN A 522 20.22 3.95 34.11
C ASN A 522 20.06 3.10 32.82
N LEU A 523 20.64 3.53 31.70
CA LEU A 523 20.51 2.85 30.40
C LEU A 523 21.53 1.72 30.30
N ASN A 524 21.06 0.53 29.94
CA ASN A 524 21.88 -0.68 29.84
C ASN A 524 22.99 -0.54 28.80
N LEU A 525 22.75 0.18 27.70
CA LEU A 525 23.76 0.50 26.68
C LEU A 525 24.93 1.37 27.21
N ASN A 526 24.75 2.05 28.33
CA ASN A 526 25.78 2.89 28.93
C ASN A 526 26.63 2.15 29.98
N LYS A 527 26.21 0.98 30.47
CA LYS A 527 26.94 0.21 31.48
C LYS A 527 28.39 -0.10 31.10
N TYR A 528 28.62 -0.42 29.81
CA TYR A 528 29.97 -0.66 29.30
C TYR A 528 30.90 0.56 29.47
N LEU A 529 30.36 1.77 29.52
CA LEU A 529 31.12 3.02 29.57
C LEU A 529 31.44 3.49 30.99
N GLU A 530 30.79 2.92 32.02
CA GLU A 530 30.86 3.42 33.40
C GLU A 530 32.28 3.41 33.95
N ASP A 531 33.04 2.33 33.72
CA ASP A 531 34.36 2.13 34.34
C ASP A 531 35.54 2.22 33.34
N LEU A 532 35.31 2.71 32.12
CA LEU A 532 36.37 2.82 31.11
C LEU A 532 37.23 4.05 31.32
N ASP A 533 38.55 3.91 31.27
CA ASP A 533 39.47 5.03 31.45
C ASP A 533 39.82 5.80 30.17
N LYS A 534 39.45 5.27 29.01
CA LYS A 534 39.64 5.90 27.70
C LYS A 534 38.65 5.37 26.67
N TRP A 535 38.52 6.10 25.57
CA TRP A 535 37.70 5.70 24.43
C TRP A 535 38.54 5.72 23.15
N ASP A 536 39.27 4.63 22.93
CA ASP A 536 40.14 4.42 21.78
C ASP A 536 39.56 3.34 20.82
N LYS A 537 40.26 3.06 19.72
CA LYS A 537 39.82 2.05 18.74
C LYS A 537 39.72 0.65 19.34
N SER A 538 40.55 0.31 20.31
CA SER A 538 40.51 -0.97 21.01
C SER A 538 39.19 -1.11 21.78
N GLU A 539 38.79 -0.08 22.52
CA GLU A 539 37.53 -0.05 23.26
C GLU A 539 36.30 -0.03 22.34
N ILE A 540 36.36 0.70 21.22
CA ILE A 540 35.32 0.64 20.17
C ILE A 540 35.14 -0.80 19.67
N GLN A 541 36.25 -1.51 19.38
CA GLN A 541 36.18 -2.87 18.87
C GLN A 541 35.71 -3.88 19.92
N LYS A 542 36.10 -3.73 21.19
CA LYS A 542 35.58 -4.56 22.29
C LYS A 542 34.09 -4.35 22.47
N ARG A 543 33.61 -3.10 22.55
CA ARG A 543 32.18 -2.79 22.63
C ARG A 543 31.42 -3.34 21.44
N PHE A 544 31.95 -3.21 20.22
CA PHE A 544 31.34 -3.80 19.03
C PHE A 544 31.13 -5.31 19.19
N ASN A 545 32.15 -6.04 19.64
CA ASN A 545 32.06 -7.49 19.81
C ASN A 545 31.00 -7.89 20.83
N ASP A 546 30.82 -7.13 21.91
CA ASP A 546 29.78 -7.41 22.90
C ASP A 546 28.38 -7.07 22.40
N LEU A 547 28.20 -5.91 21.75
CA LEU A 547 26.94 -5.57 21.09
C LEU A 547 26.59 -6.54 19.96
N ALA A 548 27.59 -7.03 19.22
CA ALA A 548 27.43 -8.03 18.17
C ALA A 548 26.89 -9.36 18.71
N LYS A 549 27.36 -9.83 19.88
CA LYS A 549 26.82 -11.03 20.53
C LYS A 549 25.34 -10.86 20.84
N ASN A 550 24.94 -9.71 21.37
CA ASN A 550 23.54 -9.41 21.68
C ASN A 550 22.71 -9.29 20.39
N PHE A 551 23.24 -8.60 19.38
CA PHE A 551 22.61 -8.47 18.07
C PHE A 551 22.25 -9.84 17.49
N LEU A 552 23.20 -10.80 17.48
CA LEU A 552 22.95 -12.13 16.93
C LEU A 552 21.90 -12.94 17.69
N LYS A 553 21.68 -12.65 18.98
CA LYS A 553 20.63 -13.29 19.80
C LYS A 553 19.27 -12.60 19.70
N ILE A 554 19.22 -11.33 19.33
CA ILE A 554 17.97 -10.60 19.08
C ILE A 554 17.44 -10.94 17.69
N TRP A 555 18.31 -10.85 16.68
CA TRP A 555 18.00 -11.19 15.30
C TRP A 555 18.66 -12.52 14.96
N CYS A 556 18.11 -13.61 15.49
CA CYS A 556 18.67 -14.95 15.36
C CYS A 556 18.74 -15.41 13.91
N TYR A 557 19.83 -16.10 13.56
CA TYR A 557 19.86 -16.97 12.40
C TYR A 557 19.22 -18.29 12.82
N PRO A 558 18.29 -18.86 12.05
CA PRO A 558 17.68 -20.13 12.41
C PRO A 558 18.73 -21.24 12.52
N ASP A 559 18.70 -21.98 13.62
CA ASP A 559 19.59 -23.12 13.89
C ASP A 559 18.81 -24.41 13.68
N ILE A 560 18.72 -24.83 12.42
CA ILE A 560 18.03 -26.05 12.01
C ILE A 560 18.95 -26.93 11.16
N ASP A 561 18.90 -28.23 11.38
CA ASP A 561 19.61 -29.20 10.54
C ASP A 561 18.83 -29.44 9.24
N ILE A 562 19.22 -28.71 8.21
CA ILE A 562 18.78 -29.00 6.85
C ILE A 562 19.64 -30.16 6.35
N ASN A 563 19.19 -31.39 6.62
CA ASN A 563 19.78 -32.57 5.99
C ASN A 563 19.49 -32.52 4.47
N ASP A 564 20.26 -31.72 3.74
CA ASP A 564 20.30 -31.65 2.27
C ASP A 564 21.03 -32.89 1.72
N LYS A 565 20.48 -34.08 1.98
CA LYS A 565 20.82 -35.28 1.20
C LYS A 565 20.01 -35.41 -0.08
N GLU A 566 19.05 -34.53 -0.32
CA GLU A 566 18.23 -34.54 -1.52
C GLU A 566 18.11 -33.13 -2.10
N THR A 567 19.08 -32.75 -2.95
CA THR A 567 18.93 -32.13 -4.30
C THR A 567 20.14 -31.26 -4.67
N GLU A 568 21.02 -31.76 -5.55
CA GLU A 568 22.08 -30.98 -6.23
C GLU A 568 21.51 -30.04 -7.33
N GLU A 569 20.22 -29.72 -7.23
CA GLU A 569 19.52 -28.83 -8.14
C GLU A 569 19.76 -27.40 -7.66
N VAL A 570 20.36 -26.57 -8.52
CA VAL A 570 20.73 -25.20 -8.21
C VAL A 570 20.20 -24.30 -9.31
N ASN A 571 19.56 -23.20 -8.94
CA ASN A 571 19.16 -22.19 -9.92
C ASN A 571 20.40 -21.69 -10.69
N ILE A 572 20.29 -21.44 -11.99
CA ILE A 572 21.43 -21.03 -12.83
C ILE A 572 22.15 -19.78 -12.31
N PHE A 573 21.44 -18.87 -11.64
CA PHE A 573 22.02 -17.65 -11.04
C PHE A 573 22.91 -17.96 -9.85
N ASP A 574 22.66 -19.07 -9.18
CA ASP A 574 23.37 -19.55 -7.99
C ASP A 574 24.34 -20.71 -8.30
N ALA A 575 24.38 -21.17 -9.55
CA ALA A 575 25.27 -22.24 -9.98
C ALA A 575 26.72 -21.74 -10.13
N ASP A 576 27.67 -22.61 -9.75
CA ASP A 576 29.08 -22.41 -10.03
C ASP A 576 29.34 -22.24 -11.54
N GLU A 577 30.49 -21.66 -11.89
CA GLU A 577 30.88 -21.57 -13.29
C GLU A 577 30.88 -22.96 -13.97
N PRO A 578 30.25 -23.11 -15.16
CA PRO A 578 30.14 -24.41 -15.83
C PRO A 578 31.47 -24.98 -16.34
N LYS A 579 32.58 -24.26 -16.22
CA LYS A 579 33.88 -24.67 -16.74
C LYS A 579 34.37 -25.94 -16.05
N GLY A 580 34.46 -27.03 -16.83
CA GLY A 580 34.90 -28.35 -16.33
C GLY A 580 33.80 -29.20 -15.68
N LYS A 581 32.54 -28.73 -15.65
CA LYS A 581 31.39 -29.47 -15.11
C LYS A 581 30.43 -29.85 -16.24
N LYS A 582 29.80 -31.04 -16.15
CA LYS A 582 28.76 -31.49 -17.09
C LYS A 582 27.40 -31.42 -16.42
N LEU A 583 26.36 -31.12 -17.21
CA LEU A 583 24.99 -31.09 -16.70
C LEU A 583 24.43 -32.52 -16.69
N GLU A 584 23.61 -32.83 -15.69
CA GLU A 584 22.80 -34.04 -15.63
C GLU A 584 21.45 -33.78 -16.31
N TYR A 585 20.79 -32.69 -15.92
CA TYR A 585 19.59 -32.12 -16.55
C TYR A 585 19.40 -30.65 -16.14
N ALA A 586 18.46 -29.98 -16.79
CA ALA A 586 17.95 -28.68 -16.38
C ALA A 586 16.41 -28.73 -16.26
N ILE A 587 15.82 -27.85 -15.47
CA ILE A 587 14.38 -27.63 -15.38
C ILE A 587 14.15 -26.18 -15.79
N PHE A 588 13.34 -25.95 -16.82
CA PHE A 588 12.99 -24.61 -17.29
C PHE A 588 11.49 -24.44 -17.38
N CYS A 589 10.91 -23.51 -16.60
CA CYS A 589 9.47 -23.29 -16.47
C CYS A 589 8.70 -24.60 -16.20
N ASP A 590 9.09 -25.31 -15.14
CA ASP A 590 8.58 -26.64 -14.74
C ASP A 590 8.79 -27.80 -15.73
N GLU A 591 9.46 -27.58 -16.86
CA GLU A 591 9.78 -28.64 -17.82
C GLU A 591 11.20 -29.18 -17.65
N LYS A 592 11.31 -30.50 -17.45
CA LYS A 592 12.60 -31.17 -17.28
C LYS A 592 13.29 -31.44 -18.63
N LEU A 593 14.34 -30.67 -18.89
CA LEU A 593 15.21 -30.78 -20.05
C LEU A 593 16.37 -31.76 -19.78
N GLN A 594 16.37 -32.91 -20.47
CA GLN A 594 17.43 -33.92 -20.41
C GLN A 594 18.68 -33.48 -21.21
N ILE A 595 19.32 -32.40 -20.77
CA ILE A 595 20.44 -31.76 -21.46
C ILE A 595 21.71 -31.88 -20.64
N LYS A 596 22.75 -32.45 -21.26
CA LYS A 596 24.07 -32.66 -20.62
C LYS A 596 25.12 -31.61 -20.99
N GLU A 597 24.85 -30.80 -22.00
CA GLU A 597 25.79 -29.84 -22.58
C GLU A 597 25.26 -28.42 -22.46
N VAL A 598 26.10 -27.50 -21.97
CA VAL A 598 25.75 -26.07 -21.83
C VAL A 598 25.39 -25.41 -23.16
N ALA A 599 26.00 -25.85 -24.27
CA ALA A 599 25.67 -25.35 -25.60
C ALA A 599 24.23 -25.67 -26.02
N LYS A 600 23.72 -26.85 -25.65
CA LYS A 600 22.34 -27.27 -25.92
C LYS A 600 21.36 -26.55 -24.98
N LEU A 601 21.75 -26.37 -23.71
CA LEU A 601 20.94 -25.59 -22.75
C LEU A 601 20.74 -24.15 -23.25
N TYR A 602 21.81 -23.53 -23.73
CA TYR A 602 21.78 -22.20 -24.35
C TYR A 602 20.80 -22.13 -25.52
N ALA A 603 20.85 -23.09 -26.46
CA ALA A 603 19.95 -23.11 -27.60
C ALA A 603 18.48 -23.27 -27.19
N GLU A 604 18.18 -24.24 -26.30
CA GLU A 604 16.80 -24.54 -25.89
C GLU A 604 16.17 -23.42 -25.07
N VAL A 605 16.92 -22.79 -24.15
CA VAL A 605 16.41 -21.66 -23.36
C VAL A 605 16.08 -20.49 -24.28
N PHE A 606 16.97 -20.11 -25.19
CA PHE A 606 16.71 -18.99 -26.10
C PHE A 606 15.59 -19.28 -27.11
N LYS A 607 15.45 -20.53 -27.55
CA LYS A 607 14.31 -20.96 -28.38
C LYS A 607 12.98 -20.77 -27.64
N LYS A 608 12.88 -21.29 -26.41
CA LYS A 608 11.67 -21.15 -25.58
C LYS A 608 11.35 -19.70 -25.23
N LEU A 609 12.36 -18.89 -24.89
CA LEU A 609 12.18 -17.46 -24.65
C LEU A 609 11.67 -16.74 -25.91
N PHE A 610 12.16 -17.10 -27.09
CA PHE A 610 11.70 -16.51 -28.35
C PHE A 610 10.25 -16.90 -28.68
N GLU A 611 9.86 -18.15 -28.40
CA GLU A 611 8.47 -18.62 -28.51
C GLU A 611 7.53 -17.90 -27.53
N GLN A 612 8.00 -17.62 -26.31
CA GLN A 612 7.21 -16.96 -25.27
C GLN A 612 6.97 -15.47 -25.55
N ASN A 613 8.01 -14.72 -25.95
CA ASN A 613 7.88 -13.32 -26.34
C ASN A 613 9.02 -12.89 -27.27
N SER A 614 8.77 -12.94 -28.58
CA SER A 614 9.75 -12.54 -29.59
C SER A 614 10.03 -11.03 -29.61
N GLU A 615 9.12 -10.18 -29.14
CA GLU A 615 9.29 -8.72 -29.21
C GLU A 615 10.47 -8.23 -28.36
N ILE A 616 10.72 -8.84 -27.20
CA ILE A 616 11.82 -8.47 -26.30
C ILE A 616 13.17 -8.60 -27.01
N PHE A 617 13.34 -9.56 -27.92
CA PHE A 617 14.57 -9.73 -28.68
C PHE A 617 14.88 -8.56 -29.62
N PHE A 618 13.86 -7.85 -30.09
CA PHE A 618 14.00 -6.74 -31.05
C PHE A 618 13.90 -5.36 -30.37
N ASN A 619 13.07 -5.25 -29.33
CA ASN A 619 12.78 -3.98 -28.65
C ASN A 619 13.72 -3.70 -27.46
N SER A 620 14.61 -4.64 -27.10
CA SER A 620 15.64 -4.46 -26.08
C SER A 620 17.05 -4.58 -26.65
N ASP A 621 18.07 -4.34 -25.82
CA ASP A 621 19.47 -4.57 -26.15
C ASP A 621 19.88 -6.06 -26.12
N LEU A 622 18.93 -6.98 -25.90
CA LEU A 622 19.17 -8.42 -25.92
C LEU A 622 19.64 -8.93 -27.29
N GLY A 623 18.96 -8.57 -28.38
CA GLY A 623 19.30 -8.98 -29.75
C GLY A 623 20.74 -8.64 -30.15
N PRO A 624 21.19 -7.39 -29.96
CA PRO A 624 22.58 -7.00 -30.14
C PRO A 624 23.56 -7.81 -29.26
N LYS A 625 23.22 -8.03 -27.98
CA LYS A 625 24.08 -8.76 -27.04
C LYS A 625 24.28 -10.23 -27.41
N ILE A 626 23.29 -10.89 -28.01
CA ILE A 626 23.40 -12.30 -28.43
C ILE A 626 23.77 -12.46 -29.92
N ILE A 627 24.00 -11.35 -30.63
CA ILE A 627 24.31 -11.30 -32.06
C ILE A 627 23.21 -12.02 -32.87
N LEU A 628 21.97 -11.60 -32.67
CA LEU A 628 20.81 -12.13 -33.40
C LEU A 628 20.92 -11.77 -34.90
N LYS A 629 20.77 -12.76 -35.77
CA LYS A 629 20.79 -12.63 -37.24
C LYS A 629 19.61 -13.35 -37.87
N ASP A 630 19.12 -12.82 -38.98
CA ASP A 630 18.16 -13.49 -39.83
C ASP A 630 18.83 -14.56 -40.72
N GLU A 631 18.03 -15.36 -41.40
CA GLU A 631 18.51 -16.42 -42.28
C GLU A 631 19.48 -15.93 -43.36
N LYS A 632 19.26 -14.72 -43.90
CA LYS A 632 20.10 -14.11 -44.95
C LYS A 632 21.50 -13.78 -44.43
N ASN A 633 21.62 -13.39 -43.16
CA ASN A 633 22.89 -12.98 -42.55
C ASN A 633 23.50 -14.05 -41.62
N LYS A 634 22.96 -15.28 -41.58
CA LYS A 634 23.45 -16.35 -40.69
C LYS A 634 24.94 -16.69 -40.87
N ASN A 635 25.46 -16.53 -42.09
CA ASN A 635 26.86 -16.80 -42.43
C ASN A 635 27.86 -15.78 -41.83
N SER A 636 27.36 -14.69 -41.24
CA SER A 636 28.19 -13.74 -40.50
C SER A 636 28.53 -14.21 -39.07
N LEU A 637 27.85 -15.25 -38.58
CA LEU A 637 28.09 -15.85 -37.27
C LEU A 637 29.24 -16.85 -37.36
N ARG A 638 30.10 -16.90 -36.32
CA ARG A 638 31.21 -17.86 -36.29
C ARG A 638 30.71 -19.29 -36.06
N GLN A 639 29.64 -19.44 -35.29
CA GLN A 639 28.85 -20.66 -35.19
C GLN A 639 27.38 -20.28 -35.09
N SER A 640 26.54 -20.72 -36.03
CA SER A 640 25.12 -20.40 -36.02
C SER A 640 24.33 -21.40 -35.17
N VAL A 641 23.49 -20.88 -34.26
CA VAL A 641 22.54 -21.65 -33.46
C VAL A 641 21.13 -21.17 -33.82
N SER A 642 20.28 -22.07 -34.31
CA SER A 642 18.89 -21.73 -34.65
C SER A 642 18.03 -21.64 -33.39
N ILE A 643 17.26 -20.56 -33.27
CA ILE A 643 16.26 -20.37 -32.20
C ILE A 643 14.83 -20.30 -32.75
N SER A 644 14.66 -20.11 -34.06
CA SER A 644 13.41 -20.29 -34.79
C SER A 644 13.73 -20.54 -36.28
N ASN A 645 12.71 -20.78 -37.10
CA ASN A 645 12.88 -21.08 -38.53
C ASN A 645 13.68 -20.01 -39.29
N ASN A 646 13.58 -18.74 -38.87
CA ASN A 646 14.16 -17.60 -39.60
C ASN A 646 15.27 -16.86 -38.83
N PHE A 647 15.54 -17.23 -37.57
CA PHE A 647 16.46 -16.49 -36.70
C PHE A 647 17.52 -17.38 -36.03
N TYR A 648 18.74 -16.85 -36.00
CA TYR A 648 19.95 -17.51 -35.53
C TYR A 648 20.75 -16.61 -34.59
N ILE A 649 21.45 -17.20 -33.62
CA ILE A 649 22.31 -16.51 -32.65
C ILE A 649 23.75 -17.07 -32.68
N GLU A 650 24.71 -16.31 -32.17
CA GLU A 650 26.11 -16.76 -32.06
C GLU A 650 26.26 -17.88 -31.02
N GLY A 651 26.85 -18.99 -31.46
CA GLY A 651 27.13 -20.18 -30.66
C GLY A 651 28.59 -20.33 -30.24
N ASN A 652 29.52 -19.64 -30.91
CA ASN A 652 30.96 -19.75 -30.67
C ASN A 652 31.37 -18.91 -29.46
N LEU A 653 30.88 -19.34 -28.30
CA LEU A 653 31.05 -18.73 -26.99
C LEU A 653 31.49 -19.81 -26.00
N ASP A 654 32.35 -19.45 -25.06
CA ASP A 654 32.67 -20.31 -23.93
C ASP A 654 31.44 -20.51 -23.02
N SER A 655 31.50 -21.53 -22.16
CA SER A 655 30.35 -21.92 -21.33
C SER A 655 29.95 -20.85 -20.31
N ASN A 656 30.89 -20.04 -19.81
CA ASN A 656 30.59 -18.95 -18.88
C ASN A 656 29.86 -17.83 -19.62
N SER A 657 30.34 -17.45 -20.80
CA SER A 657 29.67 -16.46 -21.66
C SER A 657 28.24 -16.88 -22.04
N LYS A 658 28.00 -18.18 -22.25
CA LYS A 658 26.65 -18.71 -22.49
C LYS A 658 25.75 -18.57 -21.26
N PHE A 659 26.25 -18.90 -20.07
CA PHE A 659 25.51 -18.72 -18.80
C PHE A 659 25.16 -17.26 -18.55
N GLU A 660 26.10 -16.33 -18.74
CA GLU A 660 25.84 -14.90 -18.52
C GLU A 660 24.79 -14.34 -19.47
N LYS A 661 24.80 -14.77 -20.74
CA LYS A 661 23.74 -14.38 -21.70
C LYS A 661 22.39 -14.96 -21.34
N ILE A 662 22.32 -16.21 -20.86
CA ILE A 662 21.07 -16.81 -20.36
C ILE A 662 20.55 -16.02 -19.15
N LYS A 663 21.39 -15.80 -18.13
CA LYS A 663 21.03 -15.01 -16.94
C LYS A 663 20.53 -13.62 -17.30
N TYR A 664 21.18 -12.98 -18.27
CA TYR A 664 20.76 -11.68 -18.75
C TYR A 664 19.39 -11.71 -19.43
N ALA A 665 19.14 -12.71 -20.28
CA ALA A 665 17.84 -12.89 -20.92
C ALA A 665 16.74 -13.19 -19.89
N LEU A 666 16.98 -14.09 -18.92
CA LEU A 666 16.01 -14.41 -17.87
C LEU A 666 15.62 -13.20 -17.04
N LYS A 667 16.56 -12.28 -16.75
CA LYS A 667 16.25 -11.00 -16.09
C LYS A 667 15.34 -10.09 -16.91
N LEU A 668 15.50 -10.05 -18.23
CA LEU A 668 14.66 -9.23 -19.11
C LEU A 668 13.24 -9.80 -19.25
N PHE A 669 13.09 -11.11 -19.04
CA PHE A 669 11.81 -11.82 -19.10
C PHE A 669 11.16 -11.98 -17.71
N ASP A 670 11.78 -11.50 -16.63
CA ASP A 670 11.36 -11.71 -15.23
C ASP A 670 11.26 -13.19 -14.81
N LEU A 671 12.09 -14.06 -15.41
CA LEU A 671 12.11 -15.52 -15.21
C LEU A 671 13.36 -16.00 -14.45
N GLU A 672 13.89 -15.22 -13.51
CA GLU A 672 15.15 -15.56 -12.84
C GLU A 672 15.08 -16.84 -12.01
N GLU A 673 13.90 -17.21 -11.52
CA GLU A 673 13.68 -18.42 -10.72
C GLU A 673 13.42 -19.67 -11.57
N GLU A 674 13.10 -19.50 -12.85
CA GLU A 674 12.51 -20.54 -13.68
C GLU A 674 13.53 -21.50 -14.28
N LEU A 675 14.83 -21.23 -14.16
CA LEU A 675 15.88 -22.10 -14.69
C LEU A 675 16.74 -22.70 -13.58
N ILE A 676 16.50 -23.99 -13.32
CA ILE A 676 17.23 -24.82 -12.36
C ILE A 676 18.11 -25.80 -13.12
N ILE A 677 19.35 -26.01 -12.68
CA ILE A 677 20.29 -26.93 -13.30
C ILE A 677 20.84 -27.91 -12.28
N LYS A 678 21.20 -29.11 -12.72
CA LYS A 678 21.93 -30.08 -11.91
C LYS A 678 23.21 -30.48 -12.63
N TYR A 679 24.34 -30.45 -11.94
CA TYR A 679 25.60 -30.99 -12.45
C TYR A 679 25.68 -32.49 -12.19
N THR A 680 26.31 -33.24 -13.10
CA THR A 680 26.70 -34.62 -12.83
C THR A 680 27.78 -34.64 -11.75
N LYS A 681 27.64 -35.56 -10.79
CA LYS A 681 28.66 -35.85 -9.77
C LYS A 681 30.02 -36.22 -10.36
#